data_AF-A0A2N2EHJ4-F1
#
_entry.id   AF-A0A2N2EHJ4-F1
#
_cell.length_a   1.000
_cell.length_b   1.000
_cell.length_c   1.000
_cell.angle_alpha   90.00
_cell.angle_beta   90.00
_cell.angle_gamma   90.00
#
_symmetry.space_group_name_H-M   'P 1'
#
loop_
_entity.id
_entity.type
_entity.pdbx_description
1 polymer ?
#
loop_
_entity_poly.entity_id
_entity_poly.type
_entity_poly.pdbx_seq_one_letter_code
_entity_poly.pdbx_strand_id
1 'polypeptide(L)'
;MFKKVVTLFICLILIISNINISYADEMTKLTLKQAIDIANIEFKEKYNHPGNFYNNTYPVSKAIYDEYNILVCSIEGVTKHGTQDPEGEYRFLGYDPYGESVENPDYYYDALDGTDFDTFDWFTYPWNNTSVILKYGIFKSQFDYHSSEFREIFLYGFNYYHGTNGIYGNHLGPNWQDLPWETYYHIPIAPTQNTRGVAWLFHKESDGSVWYTSAWLPPLSVLEEETPALVEVNIASDSTVIGHNKKGTSIFDVKQGVPTSENLYVNVSTNEYLVELSINKISGTHVYTTSSFSGFDGTGNATYSSSTSYTPYSYYKIAHLEVYGIDHSVTSNYALPNENTTIEPDHHYYTPPTVLFDQVGSMTTNGPSVTVWNDKLVINGQVILDSSKVNQFGPDPRPVNIPLTHEKALYKEGLMINPKLSNKTSTASNTIVYYKYIDGTSVGGTKTRTITTNHVTVHTPIVCDGGIFSDNAFDQSLKTDSSRAAVILGRPTIIQLKTRGQHLNIPGYGNKDYVKYITLKQVKFPFDVYPDTKEESKSKYLKANTWYSIPLNQDSLDIYVPTWVTEGQYTIEYRTIAINSPTTYPSEINANLNISNYVATDSSQVKVIGRLYGFRISDIENYPLWEDVFRIEKNSLKHTDHYYTVGDKDENGLSNGNIPILTLPILQGSHPTVLNEGALPTGYTFKFECETIGDYAGDKDCIEIIPRFYYISKDGKTKKEVDLWYSEYFNGKNNYFIQVGSKADEENIKYIKLGDPDRSVPDKEMKETSNILGITESVLKTQKAKLGWFDRIVLAKPLRTFVGDTENLPSNVNTTLVKKSVQHWYGEYYLPNHLYVAPKGFDVLSYSKTNYGLDGKENFWLNKGYIVVNFDIVTVKEGEFQNSILSYYNSPRSNMWQTEGYKNTKKDYKGIIFQLQDGDVIFYDIDKKATQDYTTEGTH
;
A
#
# COMPACT_ATOMS: atom_id res chain seq x y z
N MET A 1 1.77 12.38 -81.86
CA MET A 1 2.31 12.58 -83.22
C MET A 1 3.16 11.36 -83.53
N PHE A 2 2.68 10.50 -84.44
CA PHE A 2 3.34 9.39 -85.17
C PHE A 2 4.15 8.34 -84.37
N LYS A 3 3.62 7.10 -84.17
CA LYS A 3 3.62 5.93 -85.11
C LYS A 3 5.02 5.29 -85.19
N LYS A 4 5.25 3.97 -85.04
CA LYS A 4 4.48 2.75 -85.38
C LYS A 4 5.18 1.54 -84.69
N VAL A 5 4.46 0.62 -84.01
CA VAL A 5 3.79 -0.61 -84.54
C VAL A 5 4.83 -1.72 -84.87
N VAL A 6 5.04 -2.72 -84.00
CA VAL A 6 4.24 -3.96 -83.74
C VAL A 6 4.51 -5.05 -84.78
N THR A 7 4.50 -6.32 -84.32
CA THR A 7 4.03 -7.57 -84.99
C THR A 7 5.08 -8.69 -84.86
N LEU A 8 4.86 -9.88 -84.30
CA LEU A 8 3.69 -10.52 -83.67
C LEU A 8 4.11 -11.93 -83.18
N PHE A 9 3.48 -12.41 -82.09
CA PHE A 9 2.82 -13.74 -81.92
C PHE A 9 3.68 -15.04 -81.96
N ILE A 10 3.42 -16.12 -81.21
CA ILE A 10 2.20 -16.66 -80.56
C ILE A 10 2.70 -17.77 -79.59
N CYS A 11 2.26 -17.84 -78.32
CA CYS A 11 1.24 -18.79 -77.78
C CYS A 11 1.72 -20.25 -77.62
N LEU A 12 1.36 -21.06 -76.61
CA LEU A 12 0.50 -20.95 -75.42
C LEU A 12 0.50 -22.36 -74.73
N ILE A 13 0.15 -22.40 -73.43
CA ILE A 13 -0.41 -23.53 -72.62
C ILE A 13 0.60 -24.55 -72.05
N LEU A 14 0.86 -24.66 -70.73
CA LEU A 14 0.07 -24.92 -69.48
C LEU A 14 -0.18 -26.41 -69.13
N ILE A 15 -0.22 -26.67 -67.82
CA ILE A 15 -0.68 -27.85 -67.03
C ILE A 15 0.48 -28.73 -66.47
N ILE A 16 0.96 -28.50 -65.24
CA ILE A 16 0.47 -28.89 -63.88
C ILE A 16 0.73 -30.37 -63.51
N SER A 17 1.60 -30.59 -62.50
CA SER A 17 1.43 -31.43 -61.26
C SER A 17 2.81 -31.75 -60.65
N ASN A 18 3.17 -31.15 -59.49
CA ASN A 18 3.18 -31.73 -58.12
C ASN A 18 3.93 -33.09 -57.99
N ILE A 19 4.89 -33.38 -57.11
CA ILE A 19 5.43 -32.79 -55.86
C ILE A 19 6.73 -33.57 -55.46
N ASN A 20 7.67 -32.90 -54.76
CA ASN A 20 8.83 -33.40 -53.95
C ASN A 20 10.00 -34.08 -54.71
N ILE A 21 11.31 -33.85 -54.46
CA ILE A 21 12.11 -33.63 -53.24
C ILE A 21 13.39 -32.80 -53.60
N SER A 22 13.89 -32.02 -52.63
CA SER A 22 15.23 -31.43 -52.44
C SER A 22 15.90 -30.67 -53.60
N TYR A 23 16.21 -29.39 -53.38
CA TYR A 23 17.42 -28.79 -53.96
C TYR A 23 18.11 -27.91 -52.91
N ALA A 24 19.31 -28.35 -52.54
CA ALA A 24 20.37 -27.48 -52.10
C ALA A 24 20.85 -26.63 -53.30
N ASP A 25 21.52 -25.53 -52.97
CA ASP A 25 22.23 -24.57 -53.84
C ASP A 25 21.40 -23.60 -54.68
N GLU A 26 21.79 -22.33 -54.57
CA GLU A 26 22.38 -21.64 -55.73
C GLU A 26 23.33 -20.53 -55.24
N MET A 27 24.61 -20.87 -55.05
CA MET A 27 25.68 -19.93 -55.41
C MET A 27 25.38 -19.46 -56.83
N THR A 28 25.39 -18.16 -57.12
CA THR A 28 25.12 -17.64 -58.47
C THR A 28 26.03 -18.32 -59.50
N LYS A 29 25.50 -19.34 -60.20
CA LYS A 29 26.26 -20.20 -61.11
C LYS A 29 26.68 -19.40 -62.33
N LEU A 30 27.99 -19.33 -62.55
CA LEU A 30 28.60 -18.69 -63.71
C LEU A 30 28.20 -19.47 -64.98
N THR A 31 27.68 -18.80 -66.02
CA THR A 31 27.24 -19.52 -67.23
C THR A 31 28.43 -20.10 -67.97
N LEU A 32 28.27 -21.26 -68.63
CA LEU A 32 29.34 -21.89 -69.43
C LEU A 32 30.03 -20.92 -70.39
N LYS A 33 29.27 -20.01 -71.01
CA LYS A 33 29.82 -18.99 -71.90
C LYS A 33 30.68 -17.97 -71.14
N GLN A 34 30.20 -17.49 -69.99
CA GLN A 34 30.99 -16.61 -69.13
C GLN A 34 32.24 -17.32 -68.61
N ALA A 35 32.17 -18.63 -68.32
CA ALA A 35 33.32 -19.42 -67.90
C ALA A 35 34.35 -19.57 -69.03
N ILE A 36 33.90 -19.79 -70.28
CA ILE A 36 34.77 -19.80 -71.47
C ILE A 36 35.43 -18.42 -71.68
N ASP A 37 34.65 -17.35 -71.54
CA ASP A 37 35.16 -15.98 -71.73
C ASP A 37 36.17 -15.62 -70.64
N ILE A 38 35.88 -15.93 -69.38
CA ILE A 38 36.77 -15.74 -68.23
C ILE A 38 38.05 -16.56 -68.39
N ALA A 39 37.95 -17.85 -68.71
CA ALA A 39 39.13 -18.70 -68.91
C ALA A 39 40.00 -18.22 -70.07
N ASN A 40 39.40 -17.80 -71.20
CA ASN A 40 40.14 -17.23 -72.31
C ASN A 40 40.84 -15.91 -71.93
N ILE A 41 40.19 -15.05 -71.14
CA ILE A 41 40.77 -13.79 -70.66
C ILE A 41 41.93 -14.09 -69.71
N GLU A 42 41.72 -14.95 -68.72
CA GLU A 42 42.70 -15.25 -67.67
C GLU A 42 43.92 -15.99 -68.22
N PHE A 43 43.75 -16.95 -69.12
CA PHE A 43 44.88 -17.61 -69.79
C PHE A 43 45.65 -16.63 -70.67
N LYS A 44 44.95 -15.73 -71.37
CA LYS A 44 45.58 -14.69 -72.18
C LYS A 44 46.39 -13.72 -71.32
N GLU A 45 45.86 -13.33 -70.16
CA GLU A 45 46.53 -12.41 -69.24
C GLU A 45 47.69 -13.06 -68.47
N LYS A 46 47.54 -14.32 -68.02
CA LYS A 46 48.56 -15.01 -67.21
C LYS A 46 49.71 -15.59 -68.03
N TYR A 47 49.44 -16.16 -69.21
CA TYR A 47 50.44 -16.85 -70.04
C TYR A 47 50.82 -16.10 -71.31
N ASN A 48 50.30 -14.87 -71.50
CA ASN A 48 50.63 -13.95 -72.59
C ASN A 48 50.50 -14.57 -73.99
N HIS A 49 49.52 -15.45 -74.18
CA HIS A 49 49.28 -16.16 -75.44
C HIS A 49 48.43 -15.32 -76.40
N PRO A 50 48.82 -15.15 -77.69
CA PRO A 50 48.21 -14.16 -78.60
C PRO A 50 46.84 -14.58 -79.19
N GLY A 51 46.47 -15.86 -79.12
CA GLY A 51 45.17 -16.37 -79.59
C GLY A 51 44.23 -16.76 -78.44
N ASN A 52 42.91 -16.69 -78.65
CA ASN A 52 41.94 -17.32 -77.75
C ASN A 52 42.32 -18.80 -77.61
N PHE A 53 42.71 -19.21 -76.41
CA PHE A 53 43.10 -20.60 -76.14
C PHE A 53 41.95 -21.56 -76.50
N TYR A 54 40.72 -21.10 -76.29
CA TYR A 54 39.48 -21.71 -76.73
C TYR A 54 38.77 -20.80 -77.75
N ASN A 55 39.03 -21.04 -79.04
CA ASN A 55 38.54 -20.25 -80.17
C ASN A 55 37.26 -20.86 -80.80
N ASN A 56 36.23 -21.22 -80.03
CA ASN A 56 34.99 -21.84 -80.55
C ASN A 56 35.17 -23.12 -81.41
N THR A 57 36.40 -23.60 -81.65
CA THR A 57 36.73 -24.68 -82.60
C THR A 57 36.92 -26.01 -81.87
N TYR A 58 37.18 -25.97 -80.57
CA TYR A 58 37.11 -27.11 -79.66
C TYR A 58 36.03 -26.80 -78.60
N PRO A 59 35.05 -27.69 -78.38
CA PRO A 59 34.03 -27.48 -77.36
C PRO A 59 34.58 -27.78 -75.95
N VAL A 60 34.32 -26.88 -75.00
CA VAL A 60 34.36 -27.20 -73.57
C VAL A 60 33.17 -28.08 -73.24
N SER A 61 33.37 -29.15 -72.47
CA SER A 61 32.26 -29.95 -71.96
C SER A 61 31.43 -29.19 -70.94
N LYS A 62 30.18 -28.87 -71.29
CA LYS A 62 29.20 -28.34 -70.32
C LYS A 62 28.98 -29.30 -69.16
N ALA A 63 28.90 -30.60 -69.44
CA ALA A 63 28.61 -31.61 -68.43
C ALA A 63 29.74 -31.72 -67.39
N ILE A 64 31.00 -31.76 -67.83
CA ILE A 64 32.15 -31.83 -66.91
C ILE A 64 32.32 -30.53 -66.13
N TYR A 65 32.04 -29.38 -66.75
CA TYR A 65 32.01 -28.10 -66.03
C TYR A 65 30.90 -28.05 -64.98
N ASP A 66 29.67 -28.44 -65.34
CA ASP A 66 28.55 -28.43 -64.40
C ASP A 66 28.74 -29.44 -63.25
N GLU A 67 29.42 -30.55 -63.50
CA GLU A 67 29.63 -31.66 -62.56
C GLU A 67 30.86 -31.43 -61.66
N TYR A 68 32.01 -31.08 -62.24
CA TYR A 68 33.29 -30.99 -61.52
C TYR A 68 33.92 -29.59 -61.54
N ASN A 69 33.30 -28.61 -62.21
CA ASN A 69 33.82 -27.26 -62.38
C ASN A 69 35.18 -27.19 -63.12
N ILE A 70 35.33 -27.98 -64.19
CA ILE A 70 36.60 -28.14 -64.94
C ILE A 70 36.41 -28.00 -66.43
N LEU A 71 37.44 -27.45 -67.07
CA LEU A 71 37.48 -27.15 -68.50
C LEU A 71 38.27 -28.21 -69.26
N VAL A 72 37.58 -29.13 -69.94
CA VAL A 72 38.19 -30.14 -70.83
C VAL A 72 37.86 -29.90 -72.30
N CYS A 73 38.79 -30.26 -73.19
CA CYS A 73 38.68 -30.22 -74.64
C CYS A 73 38.26 -31.57 -75.24
N SER A 74 37.79 -31.51 -76.48
CA SER A 74 37.35 -32.65 -77.28
C SER A 74 38.04 -32.61 -78.64
N ILE A 75 39.14 -33.35 -78.80
CA ILE A 75 39.72 -33.63 -80.12
C ILE A 75 38.91 -34.70 -80.87
N GLU A 76 38.25 -35.63 -80.15
CA GLU A 76 37.40 -36.70 -80.70
C GLU A 76 35.93 -36.69 -80.20
N GLY A 77 35.60 -35.81 -79.27
CA GLY A 77 34.34 -35.80 -78.51
C GLY A 77 34.63 -35.63 -77.01
N VAL A 78 33.69 -35.09 -76.25
CA VAL A 78 33.74 -35.23 -74.79
C VAL A 78 33.19 -36.62 -74.49
N THR A 79 34.08 -37.58 -74.39
CA THR A 79 33.72 -38.93 -73.98
C THR A 79 34.59 -39.23 -72.77
N LYS A 80 33.97 -39.19 -71.58
CA LYS A 80 34.54 -39.83 -70.40
C LYS A 80 34.99 -41.23 -70.86
N HIS A 81 36.26 -41.57 -70.70
CA HIS A 81 36.86 -42.75 -71.33
C HIS A 81 37.84 -43.46 -70.39
N GLY A 82 38.27 -44.65 -70.80
CA GLY A 82 39.04 -45.55 -69.96
C GLY A 82 38.16 -46.56 -69.21
N THR A 83 38.74 -47.23 -68.22
CA THR A 83 38.03 -48.14 -67.34
C THR A 83 37.04 -47.38 -66.46
N GLN A 84 35.88 -47.99 -66.19
CA GLN A 84 34.97 -47.50 -65.16
C GLN A 84 35.23 -48.24 -63.86
N ASP A 85 35.13 -47.53 -62.74
CA ASP A 85 35.20 -48.12 -61.41
C ASP A 85 33.82 -48.67 -60.97
N PRO A 86 33.76 -49.43 -59.86
CA PRO A 86 32.51 -49.88 -59.23
C PRO A 86 31.47 -48.79 -58.93
N GLU A 87 31.89 -47.53 -58.74
CA GLU A 87 30.99 -46.39 -58.53
C GLU A 87 30.45 -45.81 -59.86
N GLY A 88 30.98 -46.27 -61.00
CA GLY A 88 30.56 -45.86 -62.34
C GLY A 88 31.35 -44.66 -62.89
N GLU A 89 32.35 -44.18 -62.16
CA GLU A 89 33.22 -43.10 -62.58
C GLU A 89 34.18 -43.60 -63.66
N TYR A 90 34.39 -42.78 -64.68
CA TYR A 90 35.39 -43.06 -65.71
C TYR A 90 36.75 -42.56 -65.25
N ARG A 91 37.78 -43.33 -65.58
CA ARG A 91 39.19 -42.99 -65.36
C ARG A 91 39.56 -41.60 -65.87
N PHE A 92 39.15 -41.24 -67.08
CA PHE A 92 39.45 -39.94 -67.68
C PHE A 92 38.18 -39.11 -67.93
N LEU A 93 38.24 -37.83 -67.58
CA LEU A 93 37.15 -36.85 -67.74
C LEU A 93 37.05 -36.27 -69.15
N GLY A 94 38.11 -36.41 -69.93
CA GLY A 94 38.24 -35.85 -71.28
C GLY A 94 39.70 -35.69 -71.67
N TYR A 95 39.96 -34.80 -72.62
CA TYR A 95 41.31 -34.47 -73.04
C TYR A 95 41.62 -32.99 -72.76
N ASP A 96 42.88 -32.68 -72.51
CA ASP A 96 43.36 -31.32 -72.51
C ASP A 96 43.40 -30.77 -73.96
N PRO A 97 43.69 -29.47 -74.16
CA PRO A 97 43.77 -28.88 -75.49
C PRO A 97 44.90 -29.44 -76.38
N TYR A 98 45.86 -30.15 -75.81
CA TYR A 98 47.00 -30.75 -76.50
C TYR A 98 46.78 -32.23 -76.83
N GLY A 99 45.64 -32.80 -76.42
CA GLY A 99 45.26 -34.19 -76.66
C GLY A 99 45.72 -35.16 -75.58
N GLU A 100 46.19 -34.67 -74.44
CA GLU A 100 46.51 -35.48 -73.26
C GLU A 100 45.24 -35.83 -72.48
N SER A 101 45.09 -37.07 -72.00
CA SER A 101 43.95 -37.42 -71.15
C SER A 101 43.98 -36.66 -69.83
N VAL A 102 42.81 -36.26 -69.34
CA VAL A 102 42.64 -35.58 -68.04
C VAL A 102 42.06 -36.59 -67.06
N GLU A 103 42.84 -37.00 -66.07
CA GLU A 103 42.39 -37.93 -65.04
C GLU A 103 41.21 -37.35 -64.28
N ASN A 104 40.33 -38.25 -63.87
CA ASN A 104 39.33 -38.01 -62.87
C ASN A 104 39.90 -38.31 -61.48
N PRO A 105 40.23 -37.32 -60.64
CA PRO A 105 40.66 -37.60 -59.26
C PRO A 105 39.59 -38.26 -58.41
N ASP A 106 38.32 -38.25 -58.85
CA ASP A 106 37.24 -38.99 -58.19
C ASP A 106 37.17 -40.46 -58.65
N TYR A 107 37.96 -40.88 -59.65
CA TYR A 107 38.10 -42.28 -60.06
C TYR A 107 38.89 -43.06 -59.01
N TYR A 108 38.24 -44.05 -58.40
CA TYR A 108 38.87 -44.89 -57.39
C TYR A 108 39.80 -45.92 -58.10
N TYR A 109 40.83 -46.42 -57.41
CA TYR A 109 41.66 -47.60 -57.77
C TYR A 109 42.98 -47.41 -58.56
N ASP A 110 43.92 -46.56 -58.15
CA ASP A 110 45.36 -46.80 -58.45
C ASP A 110 46.35 -46.46 -57.30
N ALA A 111 45.90 -46.06 -56.10
CA ALA A 111 46.77 -45.92 -54.91
C ALA A 111 46.00 -45.98 -53.57
N LEU A 112 45.53 -47.15 -53.14
CA LEU A 112 44.97 -47.34 -51.80
C LEU A 112 45.27 -48.74 -51.24
N ASP A 113 46.45 -48.88 -50.63
CA ASP A 113 46.73 -49.97 -49.68
C ASP A 113 47.47 -49.39 -48.45
N GLY A 114 46.85 -48.37 -47.83
CA GLY A 114 47.21 -47.85 -46.50
C GLY A 114 48.62 -47.25 -46.34
N THR A 115 49.32 -46.95 -47.43
CA THR A 115 50.70 -46.43 -47.41
C THR A 115 50.69 -44.91 -47.57
N ASP A 116 51.50 -44.21 -46.78
CA ASP A 116 51.60 -42.75 -46.82
C ASP A 116 52.36 -42.27 -48.06
N PHE A 117 51.83 -41.26 -48.75
CA PHE A 117 52.39 -40.67 -49.96
C PHE A 117 53.80 -40.11 -49.78
N ASP A 118 54.18 -39.72 -48.56
CA ASP A 118 55.55 -39.27 -48.29
C ASP A 118 56.60 -40.40 -48.35
N THR A 119 56.16 -41.66 -48.43
CA THR A 119 57.03 -42.84 -48.54
C THR A 119 57.15 -43.40 -49.96
N PHE A 120 56.39 -42.87 -50.92
CA PHE A 120 56.35 -43.38 -52.30
C PHE A 120 57.63 -43.02 -53.08
N ASP A 121 58.07 -43.94 -53.97
CA ASP A 121 59.17 -43.69 -54.90
C ASP A 121 58.66 -42.91 -56.13
N TRP A 122 58.50 -41.59 -55.96
CA TRP A 122 57.96 -40.68 -56.98
C TRP A 122 58.91 -40.49 -58.17
N PHE A 123 58.35 -40.45 -59.38
CA PHE A 123 59.09 -40.05 -60.57
C PHE A 123 59.30 -38.53 -60.59
N THR A 124 60.55 -38.08 -60.49
CA THR A 124 60.91 -36.69 -60.81
C THR A 124 60.79 -36.43 -62.31
N TYR A 125 60.13 -35.33 -62.67
CA TYR A 125 59.92 -34.87 -64.04
C TYR A 125 59.32 -35.97 -64.94
N PRO A 126 58.12 -36.47 -64.64
CA PRO A 126 57.54 -37.68 -65.26
C PRO A 126 57.46 -37.62 -66.80
N TRP A 127 57.27 -36.43 -67.39
CA TRP A 127 57.27 -36.22 -68.85
C TRP A 127 58.64 -36.43 -69.53
N ASN A 128 59.72 -36.56 -68.77
CA ASN A 128 61.06 -36.95 -69.29
C ASN A 128 61.35 -38.44 -69.10
N ASN A 129 60.47 -39.19 -68.40
CA ASN A 129 60.69 -40.59 -68.09
C ASN A 129 60.02 -41.49 -69.14
N THR A 130 60.82 -42.26 -69.88
CA THR A 130 60.32 -43.13 -70.95
C THR A 130 59.28 -44.15 -70.49
N SER A 131 59.37 -44.66 -69.25
CA SER A 131 58.40 -45.62 -68.72
C SER A 131 57.03 -45.00 -68.44
N VAL A 132 57.00 -43.74 -68.00
CA VAL A 132 55.74 -43.00 -67.78
C VAL A 132 55.12 -42.60 -69.13
N ILE A 133 55.94 -42.06 -70.04
CA ILE A 133 55.49 -41.61 -71.38
C ILE A 133 54.90 -42.77 -72.18
N LEU A 134 55.57 -43.93 -72.22
CA LEU A 134 55.09 -45.09 -72.98
C LEU A 134 53.78 -45.66 -72.41
N LYS A 135 53.54 -45.53 -71.11
CA LYS A 135 52.34 -46.08 -70.45
C LYS A 135 51.15 -45.12 -70.50
N TYR A 136 51.36 -43.83 -70.28
CA TYR A 136 50.27 -42.85 -70.09
C TYR A 136 50.23 -41.73 -71.13
N GLY A 137 51.24 -41.59 -71.98
CA GLY A 137 51.20 -40.63 -73.09
C GLY A 137 51.18 -39.16 -72.68
N ILE A 138 51.81 -38.81 -71.55
CA ILE A 138 51.84 -37.43 -71.04
C ILE A 138 52.84 -36.53 -71.80
N PHE A 139 52.53 -35.24 -71.89
CA PHE A 139 53.41 -34.23 -72.48
C PHE A 139 53.89 -33.22 -71.44
N LYS A 140 55.05 -32.60 -71.66
CA LYS A 140 55.48 -31.52 -70.76
C LYS A 140 54.49 -30.36 -70.84
N SER A 141 53.92 -29.93 -69.71
CA SER A 141 52.98 -28.79 -69.67
C SER A 141 53.60 -27.54 -70.29
N GLN A 142 52.78 -26.77 -71.00
CA GLN A 142 53.21 -25.59 -71.77
C GLN A 142 53.25 -24.29 -70.93
N PHE A 143 53.05 -24.38 -69.62
CA PHE A 143 53.07 -23.25 -68.68
C PHE A 143 54.05 -23.50 -67.52
N ASP A 144 54.39 -22.46 -66.74
CA ASP A 144 55.30 -22.61 -65.59
C ASP A 144 54.56 -23.14 -64.36
N TYR A 145 54.41 -24.47 -64.31
CA TYR A 145 53.84 -25.18 -63.16
C TYR A 145 54.84 -25.36 -62.01
N HIS A 146 56.10 -24.94 -62.15
CA HIS A 146 57.10 -25.05 -61.08
C HIS A 146 57.09 -23.85 -60.13
N SER A 147 56.20 -22.88 -60.33
CA SER A 147 56.08 -21.73 -59.42
C SER A 147 55.57 -22.17 -58.04
N SER A 148 56.01 -21.46 -57.01
CA SER A 148 55.56 -21.66 -55.62
C SER A 148 54.03 -21.58 -55.47
N GLU A 149 53.37 -20.82 -56.35
CA GLU A 149 51.92 -20.65 -56.40
C GLU A 149 51.19 -21.96 -56.70
N PHE A 150 51.64 -22.72 -57.71
CA PHE A 150 51.04 -24.02 -58.04
C PHE A 150 51.29 -25.06 -56.96
N ARG A 151 52.44 -24.99 -56.27
CA ARG A 151 52.72 -25.85 -55.11
C ARG A 151 51.71 -25.60 -54.00
N GLU A 152 51.42 -24.35 -53.64
CA GLU A 152 50.43 -24.07 -52.58
C GLU A 152 49.01 -24.50 -52.96
N ILE A 153 48.60 -24.24 -54.20
CA ILE A 153 47.29 -24.67 -54.72
C ILE A 153 47.19 -26.21 -54.73
N PHE A 154 48.27 -26.88 -55.13
CA PHE A 154 48.37 -28.34 -55.07
C PHE A 154 48.28 -28.85 -53.64
N LEU A 155 49.07 -28.31 -52.70
CA LEU A 155 49.05 -28.74 -51.30
C LEU A 155 47.66 -28.57 -50.67
N TYR A 156 46.96 -27.48 -50.99
CA TYR A 156 45.58 -27.26 -50.54
C TYR A 156 44.64 -28.35 -51.06
N GLY A 157 44.65 -28.58 -52.37
CA GLY A 157 43.82 -29.60 -53.02
C GLY A 157 44.14 -31.02 -52.53
N PHE A 158 45.43 -31.34 -52.47
CA PHE A 158 45.92 -32.65 -52.04
C PHE A 158 45.57 -32.93 -50.56
N ASN A 159 45.67 -31.92 -49.68
CA ASN A 159 45.23 -32.04 -48.28
C ASN A 159 43.70 -32.16 -48.14
N TYR A 160 42.94 -31.49 -48.99
CA TYR A 160 41.48 -31.60 -48.98
C TYR A 160 41.00 -33.03 -49.30
N TYR A 161 41.71 -33.74 -50.18
CA TYR A 161 41.37 -35.12 -50.53
C TYR A 161 42.01 -36.17 -49.63
N HIS A 162 43.28 -35.98 -49.22
CA HIS A 162 44.07 -37.01 -48.53
C HIS A 162 44.58 -36.63 -47.15
N GLY A 163 44.18 -35.47 -46.61
CA GLY A 163 44.59 -35.01 -45.27
C GLY A 163 43.84 -35.70 -44.13
N THR A 164 44.10 -35.27 -42.89
CA THR A 164 43.51 -35.85 -41.67
C THR A 164 41.99 -35.95 -41.69
N ASN A 165 41.32 -34.99 -42.34
CA ASN A 165 39.87 -34.96 -42.53
C ASN A 165 39.47 -35.03 -44.01
N GLY A 166 40.38 -35.49 -44.88
CA GLY A 166 40.18 -35.50 -46.33
C GLY A 166 39.16 -36.55 -46.77
N ILE A 167 38.55 -36.33 -47.95
CA ILE A 167 37.48 -37.18 -48.51
C ILE A 167 37.87 -38.67 -48.55
N TYR A 168 39.13 -38.96 -48.87
CA TYR A 168 39.65 -40.33 -49.00
C TYR A 168 40.41 -40.82 -47.77
N GLY A 169 40.43 -40.05 -46.67
CA GLY A 169 41.18 -40.38 -45.46
C GLY A 169 42.64 -39.94 -45.50
N ASN A 170 43.32 -40.07 -44.35
CA ASN A 170 44.66 -39.54 -44.16
C ASN A 170 45.73 -40.47 -44.78
N HIS A 171 46.32 -40.04 -45.89
CA HIS A 171 47.33 -40.80 -46.63
C HIS A 171 48.59 -39.97 -46.95
N LEU A 172 48.75 -38.79 -46.37
CA LEU A 172 49.87 -37.91 -46.75
C LEU A 172 51.20 -38.32 -46.09
N GLY A 173 51.16 -38.85 -44.86
CA GLY A 173 52.36 -39.06 -44.03
C GLY A 173 52.87 -37.78 -43.36
N PRO A 174 53.83 -37.87 -42.43
CA PRO A 174 54.27 -36.72 -41.61
C PRO A 174 55.14 -35.69 -42.35
N ASN A 175 55.89 -36.10 -43.39
CA ASN A 175 56.86 -35.22 -44.07
C ASN A 175 56.36 -34.68 -45.41
N TRP A 176 55.09 -34.93 -45.74
CA TRP A 176 54.53 -34.68 -47.06
C TRP A 176 54.70 -33.22 -47.51
N GLN A 177 54.56 -32.25 -46.62
CA GLN A 177 54.66 -30.82 -46.98
C GLN A 177 56.06 -30.44 -47.47
N ASP A 178 57.10 -31.15 -47.02
CA ASP A 178 58.51 -30.84 -47.30
C ASP A 178 59.04 -31.52 -48.57
N LEU A 179 58.22 -32.35 -49.22
CA LEU A 179 58.59 -32.98 -50.49
C LEU A 179 58.63 -31.96 -51.64
N PRO A 180 59.54 -32.14 -52.63
CA PRO A 180 59.65 -31.28 -53.80
C PRO A 180 58.55 -31.61 -54.81
N TRP A 181 57.28 -31.45 -54.42
CA TRP A 181 56.10 -31.83 -55.21
C TRP A 181 56.09 -31.22 -56.60
N GLU A 182 56.59 -29.99 -56.75
CA GLU A 182 56.74 -29.31 -58.02
C GLU A 182 57.61 -30.06 -59.04
N THR A 183 58.41 -31.03 -58.58
CA THR A 183 59.17 -31.94 -59.44
C THR A 183 58.46 -33.25 -59.71
N TYR A 184 57.45 -33.63 -58.92
CA TYR A 184 56.73 -34.90 -59.00
C TYR A 184 55.41 -34.82 -59.76
N TYR A 185 54.69 -33.70 -59.64
CA TYR A 185 53.40 -33.56 -60.32
C TYR A 185 53.54 -33.08 -61.76
N HIS A 186 52.58 -33.51 -62.58
CA HIS A 186 52.27 -33.02 -63.91
C HIS A 186 50.88 -32.38 -63.89
N ILE A 187 50.70 -31.24 -64.56
CA ILE A 187 49.42 -30.53 -64.56
C ILE A 187 48.92 -30.45 -66.01
N PRO A 188 48.00 -31.34 -66.43
CA PRO A 188 47.38 -31.26 -67.75
C PRO A 188 46.44 -30.04 -67.88
N ILE A 189 45.76 -29.66 -66.78
CA ILE A 189 44.88 -28.47 -66.75
C ILE A 189 45.16 -27.65 -65.49
N ALA A 190 45.57 -26.39 -65.67
CA ALA A 190 45.74 -25.43 -64.59
C ALA A 190 44.38 -24.90 -64.07
N PRO A 191 44.25 -24.57 -62.77
CA PRO A 191 43.09 -23.87 -62.25
C PRO A 191 43.06 -22.42 -62.74
N THR A 192 41.85 -21.88 -62.82
CA THR A 192 41.58 -20.47 -63.17
C THR A 192 40.97 -19.78 -61.95
N GLN A 193 40.62 -18.48 -62.01
CA GLN A 193 39.91 -17.84 -60.90
C GLN A 193 38.64 -18.59 -60.52
N ASN A 194 37.96 -19.19 -61.48
CA ASN A 194 36.62 -19.74 -61.25
C ASN A 194 36.52 -21.25 -61.48
N THR A 195 37.52 -21.88 -62.09
CA THR A 195 37.51 -23.32 -62.42
C THR A 195 38.65 -24.06 -61.74
N ARG A 196 38.40 -25.34 -61.43
CA ARG A 196 39.42 -26.24 -60.89
C ARG A 196 40.43 -26.63 -61.98
N GLY A 197 41.61 -27.07 -61.54
CA GLY A 197 42.61 -27.78 -62.35
C GLY A 197 42.81 -29.21 -61.86
N VAL A 198 43.72 -29.94 -62.48
CA VAL A 198 44.07 -31.33 -62.12
C VAL A 198 45.58 -31.48 -62.08
N ALA A 199 46.11 -32.04 -60.99
CA ALA A 199 47.49 -32.47 -60.88
C ALA A 199 47.58 -34.00 -60.88
N TRP A 200 48.56 -34.56 -61.58
CA TRP A 200 48.86 -35.98 -61.68
C TRP A 200 50.23 -36.27 -61.08
N LEU A 201 50.38 -37.37 -60.37
CA LEU A 201 51.65 -37.79 -59.77
C LEU A 201 51.89 -39.25 -60.10
N PHE A 202 53.13 -39.61 -60.42
CA PHE A 202 53.48 -40.98 -60.81
C PHE A 202 54.53 -41.55 -59.88
N HIS A 203 54.36 -42.79 -59.44
CA HIS A 203 55.31 -43.50 -58.59
C HIS A 203 55.65 -44.88 -59.13
N LYS A 204 56.74 -45.44 -58.62
CA LYS A 204 57.26 -46.76 -58.98
C LYS A 204 57.03 -47.75 -57.84
N GLU A 205 56.55 -48.94 -58.20
CA GLU A 205 56.43 -50.06 -57.27
C GLU A 205 57.69 -50.93 -57.23
N SER A 206 57.78 -51.78 -56.19
CA SER A 206 58.93 -52.68 -55.98
C SER A 206 59.20 -53.65 -57.14
N ASP A 207 58.19 -53.99 -57.94
CA ASP A 207 58.29 -54.83 -59.15
C ASP A 207 58.69 -54.05 -60.42
N GLY A 208 58.83 -52.73 -60.32
CA GLY A 208 59.18 -51.83 -61.41
C GLY A 208 58.01 -51.31 -62.23
N SER A 209 56.77 -51.64 -61.87
CA SER A 209 55.57 -51.08 -62.50
C SER A 209 55.36 -49.60 -62.14
N VAL A 210 54.77 -48.85 -63.09
CA VAL A 210 54.46 -47.41 -62.93
C VAL A 210 52.99 -47.26 -62.54
N TRP A 211 52.72 -46.54 -61.47
CA TRP A 211 51.38 -46.22 -60.97
C TRP A 211 51.21 -44.71 -60.82
N TYR A 212 49.98 -44.23 -60.65
CA TYR A 212 49.72 -42.80 -60.46
C TYR A 212 48.62 -42.53 -59.44
N THR A 213 48.61 -41.28 -58.98
CA THR A 213 47.50 -40.67 -58.26
C THR A 213 47.24 -39.28 -58.85
N SER A 214 46.11 -38.67 -58.55
CA SER A 214 45.79 -37.33 -59.01
C SER A 214 45.02 -36.54 -57.95
N ALA A 215 45.00 -35.23 -58.09
CA ALA A 215 44.32 -34.34 -57.17
C ALA A 215 43.73 -33.14 -57.87
N TRP A 216 42.58 -32.71 -57.38
CA TRP A 216 41.97 -31.47 -57.83
C TRP A 216 42.76 -30.26 -57.33
N LEU A 217 42.94 -29.27 -58.20
CA LEU A 217 43.46 -27.95 -57.87
C LEU A 217 42.27 -26.99 -57.74
N PRO A 218 42.03 -26.33 -56.59
CA PRO A 218 40.88 -25.43 -56.42
C PRO A 218 40.95 -24.20 -57.34
N PRO A 219 39.81 -23.54 -57.64
CA PRO A 219 39.81 -22.23 -58.30
C PRO A 219 40.56 -21.17 -57.48
N LEU A 220 41.17 -20.18 -58.14
CA LEU A 220 41.90 -19.12 -57.44
C LEU A 220 40.99 -18.20 -56.61
N SER A 221 39.69 -18.12 -56.88
CA SER A 221 38.72 -17.38 -56.05
C SER A 221 38.57 -17.96 -54.64
N VAL A 222 38.92 -19.23 -54.45
CA VAL A 222 38.97 -19.88 -53.12
C VAL A 222 40.08 -19.27 -52.24
N LEU A 223 40.91 -18.38 -52.79
CA LEU A 223 41.94 -17.63 -52.06
C LEU A 223 41.43 -16.29 -51.48
N GLU A 224 40.20 -15.82 -51.74
CA GLU A 224 39.61 -14.70 -50.99
C GLU A 224 39.30 -15.15 -49.55
N GLU A 225 39.79 -14.41 -48.56
CA GLU A 225 39.54 -14.70 -47.15
C GLU A 225 38.25 -13.99 -46.70
N GLU A 226 37.24 -14.78 -46.32
CA GLU A 226 36.00 -14.29 -45.72
C GLU A 226 36.04 -14.48 -44.19
N THR A 227 36.05 -13.37 -43.46
CA THR A 227 36.10 -13.39 -41.98
C THR A 227 34.94 -12.61 -41.39
N PRO A 228 34.31 -13.09 -40.28
CA PRO A 228 33.28 -12.33 -39.59
C PRO A 228 33.81 -10.98 -39.08
N ALA A 229 33.06 -9.91 -39.32
CA ALA A 229 33.34 -8.56 -38.84
C ALA A 229 32.40 -8.20 -37.69
N LEU A 230 32.96 -7.66 -36.60
CA LEU A 230 32.17 -7.19 -35.47
C LEU A 230 31.61 -5.80 -35.76
N VAL A 231 30.30 -5.65 -35.60
CA VAL A 231 29.63 -4.35 -35.56
C VAL A 231 29.09 -4.13 -34.16
N GLU A 232 29.56 -3.08 -33.50
CA GLU A 232 29.07 -2.72 -32.17
C GLU A 232 27.60 -2.27 -32.26
N VAL A 233 26.75 -2.89 -31.43
CA VAL A 233 25.36 -2.48 -31.24
C VAL A 233 25.26 -1.81 -29.87
N ASN A 234 25.21 -0.48 -29.88
CA ASN A 234 25.13 0.35 -28.68
C ASN A 234 23.67 0.53 -28.28
N ILE A 235 23.24 -0.20 -27.26
CA ILE A 235 21.92 -0.04 -26.63
C ILE A 235 22.02 0.80 -25.36
N ALA A 236 21.10 1.75 -25.22
CA ALA A 236 20.93 2.50 -23.97
C ALA A 236 20.24 1.65 -22.89
N SER A 237 20.53 1.93 -21.62
CA SER A 237 19.92 1.23 -20.47
C SER A 237 18.44 1.54 -20.34
N ASP A 238 17.63 0.49 -20.32
CA ASP A 238 16.18 0.57 -20.20
C ASP A 238 15.71 0.53 -18.74
N SER A 239 14.50 1.04 -18.51
CA SER A 239 13.85 0.94 -17.21
C SER A 239 12.34 1.12 -17.33
N THR A 240 11.60 0.51 -16.41
CA THR A 240 10.17 0.75 -16.25
C THR A 240 9.89 1.31 -14.87
N VAL A 241 9.04 2.35 -14.84
CA VAL A 241 8.54 2.95 -13.60
C VAL A 241 7.04 2.70 -13.49
N ILE A 242 6.65 2.06 -12.39
CA ILE A 242 5.28 2.13 -11.86
C ILE A 242 5.30 3.25 -10.81
N GLY A 243 4.44 4.26 -10.97
CA GLY A 243 4.40 5.43 -10.08
C GLY A 243 2.97 5.86 -9.72
N HIS A 244 2.83 6.74 -8.73
CA HIS A 244 1.53 7.23 -8.27
C HIS A 244 0.93 8.28 -9.21
N ASN A 245 -0.35 8.11 -9.51
CA ASN A 245 -1.22 9.00 -10.28
C ASN A 245 -0.71 9.28 -11.69
N LYS A 246 0.02 10.38 -11.89
CA LYS A 246 0.61 10.78 -13.17
C LYS A 246 2.05 11.22 -12.95
N LYS A 247 2.90 11.03 -13.96
CA LYS A 247 4.30 11.46 -13.91
C LYS A 247 4.39 12.95 -13.53
N GLY A 248 5.21 13.27 -12.52
CA GLY A 248 5.36 14.64 -11.98
C GLY A 248 4.32 15.09 -10.95
N THR A 249 3.30 14.28 -10.65
CA THR A 249 2.24 14.62 -9.66
C THR A 249 2.19 13.67 -8.47
N SER A 250 3.20 12.80 -8.32
CA SER A 250 3.26 11.80 -7.25
C SER A 250 3.34 12.46 -5.88
N ILE A 251 2.34 12.24 -5.04
CA ILE A 251 2.41 12.55 -3.60
C ILE A 251 2.80 11.33 -2.77
N PHE A 252 2.55 10.12 -3.27
CA PHE A 252 2.97 8.86 -2.65
C PHE A 252 4.24 8.32 -3.32
N ASP A 253 5.15 7.76 -2.52
CA ASP A 253 6.23 6.92 -3.02
C ASP A 253 5.76 5.46 -3.00
N VAL A 254 5.43 4.93 -4.18
CA VAL A 254 4.87 3.58 -4.32
C VAL A 254 5.81 2.48 -3.83
N LYS A 255 7.12 2.73 -3.70
CA LYS A 255 8.07 1.76 -3.12
C LYS A 255 7.87 1.64 -1.61
N GLN A 256 7.56 2.76 -0.94
CA GLN A 256 7.35 2.85 0.50
C GLN A 256 5.90 2.56 0.91
N GLY A 257 4.92 3.05 0.14
CA GLY A 257 3.51 2.83 0.38
C GLY A 257 2.61 3.63 -0.56
N VAL A 258 1.59 2.98 -1.12
CA VAL A 258 0.48 3.61 -1.80
C VAL A 258 -0.84 2.97 -1.34
N PRO A 259 -1.87 3.75 -0.97
CA PRO A 259 -3.17 3.21 -0.57
C PRO A 259 -3.93 2.57 -1.73
N THR A 260 -4.84 1.65 -1.40
CA THR A 260 -5.89 1.25 -2.36
C THR A 260 -6.77 2.45 -2.74
N SER A 261 -7.43 2.38 -3.90
CA SER A 261 -8.23 3.49 -4.46
C SER A 261 -7.42 4.72 -4.92
N GLU A 262 -6.09 4.66 -4.89
CA GLU A 262 -5.25 5.58 -5.65
C GLU A 262 -5.02 5.07 -7.08
N ASN A 263 -4.68 5.98 -7.98
CA ASN A 263 -4.30 5.65 -9.35
C ASN A 263 -2.79 5.44 -9.45
N LEU A 264 -2.37 4.59 -10.39
CA LEU A 264 -0.99 4.41 -10.82
C LEU A 264 -0.82 4.84 -12.27
N TYR A 265 0.43 5.06 -12.66
CA TYR A 265 0.87 5.08 -14.05
C TYR A 265 2.01 4.08 -14.25
N VAL A 266 2.18 3.64 -15.49
CA VAL A 266 3.32 2.84 -15.96
C VAL A 266 4.01 3.61 -17.08
N ASN A 267 5.32 3.75 -16.98
CA ASN A 267 6.16 4.36 -18.02
C ASN A 267 7.32 3.42 -18.35
N VAL A 268 7.35 2.92 -19.58
CA VAL A 268 8.40 2.01 -20.07
C VAL A 268 9.34 2.80 -20.97
N SER A 269 10.63 2.84 -20.59
CA SER A 269 11.70 3.37 -21.42
C SER A 269 12.54 2.20 -21.91
N THR A 270 12.52 1.94 -23.21
CA THR A 270 13.17 0.79 -23.86
C THR A 270 13.80 1.23 -25.18
N ASN A 271 14.63 0.39 -25.80
CA ASN A 271 15.27 0.75 -27.07
C ASN A 271 14.22 0.85 -28.18
N GLU A 272 14.34 1.83 -29.07
CA GLU A 272 13.34 2.08 -30.14
C GLU A 272 13.19 0.89 -31.11
N TYR A 273 14.23 0.08 -31.27
CA TYR A 273 14.23 -1.11 -32.11
C TYR A 273 15.29 -2.11 -31.62
N LEU A 274 15.28 -3.32 -32.17
CA LEU A 274 16.35 -4.31 -32.03
C LEU A 274 16.92 -4.65 -33.39
N VAL A 275 18.21 -5.01 -33.42
CA VAL A 275 18.90 -5.44 -34.62
C VAL A 275 19.72 -6.69 -34.32
N GLU A 276 19.61 -7.68 -35.20
CA GLU A 276 20.55 -8.81 -35.30
C GLU A 276 21.28 -8.63 -36.64
N LEU A 277 22.58 -8.39 -36.57
CA LEU A 277 23.41 -8.05 -37.73
C LEU A 277 24.70 -8.86 -37.70
N SER A 278 24.93 -9.62 -38.77
CA SER A 278 26.21 -10.29 -39.04
C SER A 278 26.76 -9.79 -40.38
N ILE A 279 28.01 -9.35 -40.37
CA ILE A 279 28.71 -8.84 -41.54
C ILE A 279 30.00 -9.63 -41.71
N ASN A 280 30.36 -9.92 -42.95
CA ASN A 280 31.63 -10.55 -43.29
C ASN A 280 32.54 -9.54 -43.98
N LYS A 281 33.82 -9.55 -43.64
CA LYS A 281 34.90 -8.85 -44.33
C LYS A 281 35.51 -9.79 -45.36
N ILE A 282 35.43 -9.40 -46.61
CA ILE A 282 36.12 -10.05 -47.72
C ILE A 282 37.47 -9.38 -47.88
N SER A 283 38.56 -10.14 -47.87
CA SER A 283 39.92 -9.63 -48.09
C SER A 283 40.67 -10.49 -49.10
N GLY A 284 41.47 -9.85 -49.95
CA GLY A 284 42.26 -10.55 -50.97
C GLY A 284 43.42 -9.71 -51.47
N THR A 285 44.24 -10.29 -52.33
CA THR A 285 45.33 -9.58 -53.02
C THR A 285 45.16 -9.75 -54.52
N HIS A 286 44.90 -8.65 -55.22
CA HIS A 286 44.88 -8.63 -56.68
C HIS A 286 46.32 -8.64 -57.21
N VAL A 287 46.67 -9.66 -57.98
CA VAL A 287 48.00 -9.81 -58.58
C VAL A 287 47.92 -9.41 -60.05
N TYR A 288 48.71 -8.43 -60.46
CA TYR A 288 48.75 -7.95 -61.85
C TYR A 288 50.19 -7.92 -62.37
N THR A 289 50.47 -8.73 -63.40
CA THR A 289 51.80 -8.85 -64.00
C THR A 289 51.83 -8.18 -65.36
N THR A 290 52.79 -7.29 -65.58
CA THR A 290 53.07 -6.69 -66.89
C THR A 290 54.39 -7.22 -67.43
N SER A 291 54.35 -7.85 -68.59
CA SER A 291 55.53 -8.37 -69.28
C SER A 291 55.94 -7.42 -70.38
N SER A 292 57.15 -6.86 -70.26
CA SER A 292 57.73 -5.95 -71.25
C SER A 292 58.90 -6.62 -71.94
N PHE A 293 58.99 -6.47 -73.27
CA PHE A 293 60.08 -7.05 -74.07
C PHE A 293 61.42 -6.44 -73.62
N SER A 294 62.37 -7.31 -73.29
CA SER A 294 63.67 -6.94 -72.69
C SER A 294 64.89 -7.32 -73.55
N GLY A 295 64.70 -8.06 -74.65
CA GLY A 295 65.76 -8.38 -75.60
C GLY A 295 65.58 -9.75 -76.27
N PHE A 296 66.68 -10.32 -76.77
CA PHE A 296 66.78 -11.71 -77.18
C PHE A 296 67.93 -12.39 -76.42
N ASP A 297 67.80 -13.67 -76.09
CA ASP A 297 68.89 -14.45 -75.50
C ASP A 297 69.98 -14.81 -76.53
N GLY A 298 71.07 -15.43 -76.07
CA GLY A 298 72.21 -15.84 -76.91
C GLY A 298 71.90 -16.88 -78.00
N THR A 299 70.66 -17.35 -78.10
CA THR A 299 70.16 -18.28 -79.11
C THR A 299 69.08 -17.68 -80.02
N GLY A 300 68.72 -16.41 -79.81
CA GLY A 300 67.77 -15.67 -80.64
C GLY A 300 66.30 -15.72 -80.17
N ASN A 301 66.02 -16.19 -78.95
CA ASN A 301 64.67 -16.22 -78.38
C ASN A 301 64.34 -14.91 -77.65
N ALA A 302 63.13 -14.39 -77.81
CA ALA A 302 62.70 -13.13 -77.15
C ALA A 302 62.67 -13.28 -75.62
N THR A 303 63.35 -12.39 -74.90
CA THR A 303 63.35 -12.31 -73.44
C THR A 303 62.43 -11.18 -72.95
N TYR A 304 61.65 -11.43 -71.91
CA TYR A 304 60.72 -10.47 -71.31
C TYR A 304 61.10 -10.21 -69.84
N SER A 305 61.04 -8.95 -69.42
CA SER A 305 61.08 -8.56 -68.02
C SER A 305 59.64 -8.36 -67.52
N SER A 306 59.23 -9.19 -66.56
CA SER A 306 57.94 -9.08 -65.87
C SER A 306 58.07 -8.16 -64.65
N SER A 307 57.07 -7.31 -64.45
CA SER A 307 56.86 -6.60 -63.18
C SER A 307 55.48 -6.96 -62.63
N THR A 308 55.44 -7.46 -61.40
CA THR A 308 54.22 -7.91 -60.73
C THR A 308 53.86 -6.93 -59.63
N SER A 309 52.62 -6.43 -59.65
CA SER A 309 52.05 -5.63 -58.57
C SER A 309 51.06 -6.46 -57.76
N TYR A 310 51.17 -6.37 -56.44
CA TYR A 310 50.26 -6.98 -55.48
C TYR A 310 49.45 -5.87 -54.82
N THR A 311 48.14 -5.85 -55.11
CA THR A 311 47.24 -4.82 -54.61
C THR A 311 46.26 -5.46 -53.62
N PRO A 312 46.48 -5.31 -52.30
CA PRO A 312 45.53 -5.80 -51.31
C PRO A 312 44.22 -5.02 -51.40
N TYR A 313 43.11 -5.70 -51.13
CA TYR A 313 41.79 -5.10 -51.07
C TYR A 313 40.93 -5.72 -49.98
N SER A 314 39.93 -4.97 -49.50
CA SER A 314 38.87 -5.52 -48.64
C SER A 314 37.56 -4.76 -48.74
N TYR A 315 36.43 -5.45 -48.57
CA TYR A 315 35.09 -4.85 -48.50
C TYR A 315 34.16 -5.69 -47.61
N TYR A 316 33.00 -5.14 -47.24
CA TYR A 316 32.08 -5.76 -46.29
C TYR A 316 30.75 -6.16 -46.93
N LYS A 317 30.27 -7.35 -46.59
CA LYS A 317 28.98 -7.91 -47.04
C LYS A 317 28.09 -8.28 -45.87
N ILE A 318 26.78 -8.08 -46.03
CA ILE A 318 25.75 -8.47 -45.06
C ILE A 318 25.55 -9.97 -45.19
N ALA A 319 25.90 -10.70 -44.14
CA ALA A 319 25.64 -12.13 -44.02
C ALA A 319 24.24 -12.40 -43.46
N HIS A 320 23.79 -11.60 -42.49
CA HIS A 320 22.47 -11.71 -41.87
C HIS A 320 22.01 -10.35 -41.31
N LEU A 321 20.74 -10.01 -41.53
CA LEU A 321 20.09 -8.81 -40.99
C LEU A 321 18.65 -9.11 -40.58
N GLU A 322 18.30 -8.78 -39.34
CA GLU A 322 16.91 -8.70 -38.87
C GLU A 322 16.71 -7.44 -38.02
N VAL A 323 15.71 -6.64 -38.36
CA VAL A 323 15.34 -5.42 -37.61
C VAL A 323 13.93 -5.57 -37.06
N TYR A 324 13.78 -5.25 -35.78
CA TYR A 324 12.52 -5.38 -35.05
C TYR A 324 12.09 -4.05 -34.42
N GLY A 325 10.83 -3.66 -34.62
CA GLY A 325 10.23 -2.48 -33.99
C GLY A 325 9.34 -2.89 -32.81
N ILE A 326 9.10 -1.98 -31.88
CA ILE A 326 8.19 -2.20 -30.75
C ILE A 326 6.79 -2.53 -31.26
N ASP A 327 6.23 -3.62 -30.73
CA ASP A 327 4.84 -4.01 -30.92
C ASP A 327 3.99 -3.52 -29.75
N HIS A 328 4.26 -4.00 -28.54
CA HIS A 328 3.60 -3.56 -27.30
C HIS A 328 4.46 -3.91 -26.08
N SER A 329 4.05 -3.42 -24.90
CA SER A 329 4.65 -3.83 -23.63
C SER A 329 3.59 -4.35 -22.65
N VAL A 330 3.96 -5.34 -21.84
CA VAL A 330 3.14 -5.89 -20.77
C VAL A 330 3.89 -5.68 -19.46
N THR A 331 3.28 -4.93 -18.53
CA THR A 331 3.81 -4.74 -17.17
C THR A 331 2.88 -5.42 -16.18
N SER A 332 3.43 -6.31 -15.35
CA SER A 332 2.70 -7.06 -14.32
C SER A 332 3.15 -6.62 -12.93
N ASN A 333 2.19 -6.38 -12.04
CA ASN A 333 2.41 -6.12 -10.63
C ASN A 333 1.08 -6.30 -9.87
N TYR A 334 1.16 -6.77 -8.63
CA TYR A 334 0.02 -6.99 -7.73
C TYR A 334 -0.94 -5.78 -7.59
N ALA A 335 -0.41 -4.55 -7.63
CA ALA A 335 -1.18 -3.32 -7.46
C ALA A 335 -1.88 -2.84 -8.74
N LEU A 336 -1.53 -3.37 -9.91
CA LEU A 336 -2.15 -2.98 -11.17
C LEU A 336 -3.56 -3.56 -11.31
N PRO A 337 -4.48 -2.88 -12.02
CA PRO A 337 -5.78 -3.46 -12.36
C PRO A 337 -5.59 -4.81 -13.07
N ASN A 338 -6.26 -5.87 -12.60
CA ASN A 338 -6.11 -7.24 -13.14
C ASN A 338 -4.66 -7.79 -13.07
N GLU A 339 -3.82 -7.27 -12.18
CA GLU A 339 -2.42 -7.65 -11.95
C GLU A 339 -1.45 -7.41 -13.13
N ASN A 340 -1.95 -6.86 -14.25
CA ASN A 340 -1.12 -6.49 -15.40
C ASN A 340 -1.74 -5.37 -16.24
N THR A 341 -0.92 -4.74 -17.08
CA THR A 341 -1.40 -3.80 -18.07
C THR A 341 -0.59 -3.91 -19.37
N THR A 342 -1.31 -3.89 -20.49
CA THR A 342 -0.73 -3.80 -21.83
C THR A 342 -0.73 -2.35 -22.30
N ILE A 343 0.38 -1.93 -22.91
CA ILE A 343 0.59 -0.59 -23.46
C ILE A 343 1.09 -0.73 -24.90
N GLU A 344 0.28 -0.29 -25.84
CA GLU A 344 0.65 -0.11 -27.25
C GLU A 344 1.45 1.20 -27.42
N PRO A 345 2.43 1.27 -28.34
CA PRO A 345 3.15 2.49 -28.63
C PRO A 345 2.23 3.61 -29.13
N ASP A 346 2.35 4.80 -28.55
CA ASP A 346 1.67 5.99 -29.08
C ASP A 346 2.34 6.44 -30.39
N HIS A 347 1.58 6.37 -31.49
CA HIS A 347 2.05 6.71 -32.84
C HIS A 347 2.51 8.16 -33.01
N HIS A 348 2.16 9.08 -32.10
CA HIS A 348 2.70 10.45 -32.14
C HIS A 348 4.14 10.55 -31.60
N TYR A 349 4.56 9.55 -30.80
CA TYR A 349 5.83 9.54 -30.10
C TYR A 349 6.71 8.34 -30.46
N TYR A 350 6.21 7.42 -31.28
CA TYR A 350 6.96 6.28 -31.78
C TYR A 350 6.55 5.96 -33.23
N THR A 351 7.56 5.87 -34.08
CA THR A 351 7.44 5.36 -35.45
C THR A 351 8.39 4.16 -35.59
N PRO A 352 7.93 3.04 -36.17
CA PRO A 352 8.80 1.90 -36.45
C PRO A 352 10.06 2.30 -37.23
N PRO A 353 11.19 1.58 -37.02
CA PRO A 353 12.44 1.92 -37.69
C PRO A 353 12.31 1.79 -39.20
N THR A 354 12.95 2.71 -39.92
CA THR A 354 13.12 2.63 -41.38
C THR A 354 14.40 1.87 -41.68
N VAL A 355 14.33 0.90 -42.60
CA VAL A 355 15.44 0.06 -43.00
C VAL A 355 15.62 0.17 -44.51
N LEU A 356 16.87 0.34 -44.94
CA LEU A 356 17.25 0.33 -46.36
C LEU A 356 18.55 -0.45 -46.49
N PHE A 357 18.50 -1.59 -47.15
CA PHE A 357 19.68 -2.41 -47.41
C PHE A 357 19.75 -2.88 -48.86
N ASP A 358 20.96 -3.17 -49.35
CA ASP A 358 21.22 -3.68 -50.70
C ASP A 358 22.51 -4.51 -50.72
N GLN A 359 22.44 -5.76 -51.19
CA GLN A 359 23.55 -6.72 -51.20
C GLN A 359 24.38 -6.64 -52.49
N VAL A 360 24.92 -5.45 -52.76
CA VAL A 360 25.64 -5.12 -54.02
C VAL A 360 27.16 -5.20 -53.91
N GLY A 361 27.71 -5.40 -52.71
CA GLY A 361 29.13 -5.32 -52.41
C GLY A 361 29.98 -6.18 -53.33
N SER A 362 30.99 -5.57 -53.94
CA SER A 362 31.84 -6.24 -54.94
C SER A 362 33.12 -5.46 -55.22
N MET A 363 33.92 -5.97 -56.15
CA MET A 363 35.14 -5.35 -56.63
C MET A 363 35.23 -5.32 -58.15
N THR A 364 36.03 -4.39 -58.68
CA THR A 364 36.41 -4.30 -60.09
C THR A 364 37.89 -3.92 -60.20
N THR A 365 38.55 -4.35 -61.26
CA THR A 365 39.97 -4.10 -61.51
C THR A 365 40.18 -3.33 -62.81
N ASN A 366 41.24 -2.52 -62.87
CA ASN A 366 41.71 -1.87 -64.09
C ASN A 366 43.25 -1.79 -64.06
N GLY A 367 43.91 -2.72 -64.74
CA GLY A 367 45.35 -2.94 -64.62
C GLY A 367 45.73 -3.27 -63.16
N PRO A 368 46.71 -2.56 -62.54
CA PRO A 368 47.11 -2.81 -61.15
C PRO A 368 46.11 -2.22 -60.12
N SER A 369 45.13 -1.42 -60.54
CA SER A 369 44.22 -0.71 -59.63
C SER A 369 43.00 -1.55 -59.28
N VAL A 370 42.62 -1.56 -57.99
CA VAL A 370 41.42 -2.22 -57.47
C VAL A 370 40.45 -1.18 -56.92
N THR A 371 39.19 -1.27 -57.33
CA THR A 371 38.08 -0.48 -56.79
C THR A 371 37.06 -1.42 -56.16
N VAL A 372 36.68 -1.15 -54.91
CA VAL A 372 35.75 -1.96 -54.11
C VAL A 372 34.58 -1.13 -53.60
N TRP A 373 33.49 -1.77 -53.21
CA TRP A 373 32.38 -1.16 -52.47
C TRP A 373 31.69 -2.18 -51.57
N ASN A 374 31.20 -1.73 -50.43
CA ASN A 374 30.45 -2.58 -49.50
C ASN A 374 29.00 -2.79 -49.97
N ASP A 375 28.30 -3.72 -49.33
CA ASP A 375 26.84 -3.68 -49.26
C ASP A 375 26.36 -2.34 -48.67
N LYS A 376 25.09 -2.03 -48.88
CA LYS A 376 24.45 -0.84 -48.30
C LYS A 376 23.60 -1.24 -47.11
N LEU A 377 23.71 -0.52 -46.00
CA LEU A 377 22.79 -0.64 -44.86
C LEU A 377 22.57 0.72 -44.20
N VAL A 378 21.31 1.14 -44.15
CA VAL A 378 20.87 2.35 -43.45
C VAL A 378 19.68 2.00 -42.55
N ILE A 379 19.79 2.30 -41.24
CA ILE A 379 18.71 2.10 -40.26
C ILE A 379 18.41 3.44 -39.59
N ASN A 380 17.16 3.93 -39.68
CA ASN A 380 16.74 5.23 -39.14
C ASN A 380 17.68 6.39 -39.54
N GLY A 381 18.11 6.40 -40.80
CA GLY A 381 19.04 7.40 -41.35
C GLY A 381 20.51 7.22 -40.94
N GLN A 382 20.84 6.25 -40.06
CA GLN A 382 22.22 5.90 -39.74
C GLN A 382 22.80 5.01 -40.83
N VAL A 383 23.84 5.49 -41.53
CA VAL A 383 24.59 4.70 -42.51
C VAL A 383 25.52 3.75 -41.76
N ILE A 384 25.17 2.46 -41.74
CA ILE A 384 25.92 1.39 -41.07
C ILE A 384 26.95 0.79 -42.04
N LEU A 385 26.55 0.53 -43.28
CA LEU A 385 27.44 0.16 -44.37
C LEU A 385 27.30 1.17 -45.52
N ASP A 386 28.44 1.73 -45.93
CA ASP A 386 28.55 2.70 -47.01
C ASP A 386 28.98 2.00 -48.31
N SER A 387 28.10 2.02 -49.31
CA SER A 387 28.31 1.37 -50.61
C SER A 387 29.02 2.27 -51.64
N SER A 388 29.74 3.31 -51.20
CA SER A 388 30.54 4.15 -52.09
C SER A 388 31.73 3.36 -52.68
N LYS A 389 32.00 3.61 -53.97
CA LYS A 389 33.14 3.00 -54.67
C LYS A 389 34.44 3.69 -54.27
N VAL A 390 35.37 2.93 -53.72
CA VAL A 390 36.66 3.42 -53.21
C VAL A 390 37.82 2.54 -53.68
N ASN A 391 39.05 3.05 -53.61
CA ASN A 391 40.23 2.28 -53.99
C ASN A 391 40.64 1.33 -52.86
N GLN A 392 40.87 0.06 -53.21
CA GLN A 392 41.40 -1.02 -52.35
C GLN A 392 40.54 -1.39 -51.13
N PHE A 393 40.27 -0.47 -50.21
CA PHE A 393 39.65 -0.76 -48.92
C PHE A 393 38.33 -0.02 -48.76
N GLY A 394 37.23 -0.78 -48.69
CA GLY A 394 35.90 -0.30 -48.38
C GLY A 394 35.84 0.37 -47.00
N PRO A 395 34.95 1.37 -46.79
CA PRO A 395 34.79 1.98 -45.48
C PRO A 395 34.44 0.95 -44.40
N ASP A 396 34.99 1.09 -43.20
CA ASP A 396 34.63 0.20 -42.09
C ASP A 396 33.16 0.37 -41.66
N PRO A 397 32.49 -0.71 -41.22
CA PRO A 397 31.13 -0.62 -40.68
C PRO A 397 31.07 0.33 -39.49
N ARG A 398 29.99 1.12 -39.42
CA ARG A 398 29.74 2.01 -38.28
C ARG A 398 28.91 1.31 -37.20
N PRO A 399 29.08 1.66 -35.91
CA PRO A 399 28.26 1.11 -34.85
C PRO A 399 26.78 1.47 -35.03
N VAL A 400 25.89 0.57 -34.65
CA VAL A 400 24.45 0.83 -34.59
C VAL A 400 24.13 1.46 -33.24
N ASN A 401 23.63 2.69 -33.24
CA ASN A 401 23.28 3.39 -32.00
C ASN A 401 21.77 3.43 -31.82
N ILE A 402 21.26 2.76 -30.79
CA ILE A 402 19.82 2.61 -30.57
C ILE A 402 19.39 3.43 -29.34
N PRO A 403 18.71 4.57 -29.55
CA PRO A 403 18.23 5.40 -28.44
C PRO A 403 17.07 4.73 -27.70
N LEU A 404 16.75 5.27 -26.52
CA LEU A 404 15.52 4.94 -25.81
C LEU A 404 14.33 5.63 -26.47
N THR A 405 13.16 5.01 -26.34
CA THR A 405 11.89 5.59 -26.72
C THR A 405 11.63 6.92 -26.02
N HIS A 406 10.88 7.80 -26.71
CA HIS A 406 10.30 8.99 -26.10
C HIS A 406 9.47 8.62 -24.86
N GLU A 407 9.50 9.45 -23.81
CA GLU A 407 8.84 9.13 -22.52
C GLU A 407 7.32 8.94 -22.59
N LYS A 408 6.68 9.33 -23.70
CA LYS A 408 5.24 9.14 -23.95
C LYS A 408 4.94 8.00 -24.92
N ALA A 409 5.95 7.38 -25.52
CA ALA A 409 5.75 6.28 -26.45
C ALA A 409 5.07 5.08 -25.77
N LEU A 410 5.54 4.70 -24.58
CA LEU A 410 4.95 3.63 -23.77
C LEU A 410 4.58 4.18 -22.39
N TYR A 411 3.45 4.90 -22.33
CA TYR A 411 2.95 5.53 -21.11
C TYR A 411 1.45 5.27 -20.95
N LYS A 412 1.05 4.85 -19.75
CA LYS A 412 -0.36 4.63 -19.41
C LYS A 412 -0.63 5.07 -17.98
N GLU A 413 -1.68 5.88 -17.78
CA GLU A 413 -2.11 6.40 -16.48
C GLU A 413 -3.56 6.03 -16.18
N GLY A 414 -4.05 6.39 -14.97
CA GLY A 414 -5.43 6.08 -14.55
C GLY A 414 -5.62 4.62 -14.15
N LEU A 415 -4.54 3.94 -13.75
CA LEU A 415 -4.55 2.53 -13.36
C LEU A 415 -4.91 2.43 -11.87
N MET A 416 -6.21 2.40 -11.55
CA MET A 416 -6.69 2.40 -10.17
C MET A 416 -6.38 1.10 -9.43
N ILE A 417 -5.76 1.21 -8.26
CA ILE A 417 -5.55 0.06 -7.36
C ILE A 417 -6.91 -0.37 -6.81
N ASN A 418 -7.24 -1.66 -6.93
CA ASN A 418 -8.52 -2.19 -6.46
C ASN A 418 -8.77 -1.79 -4.98
N PRO A 419 -9.89 -1.12 -4.65
CA PRO A 419 -10.20 -0.67 -3.29
C PRO A 419 -10.18 -1.76 -2.22
N LYS A 420 -10.38 -3.02 -2.61
CA LYS A 420 -10.41 -4.21 -1.73
C LYS A 420 -9.11 -5.02 -1.75
N LEU A 421 -8.08 -4.55 -2.44
CA LEU A 421 -6.79 -5.23 -2.49
C LEU A 421 -6.13 -5.25 -1.11
N SER A 422 -5.67 -6.42 -0.66
CA SER A 422 -4.97 -6.55 0.62
C SER A 422 -3.69 -5.72 0.62
N ASN A 423 -3.31 -5.21 1.80
CA ASN A 423 -2.00 -4.61 2.00
C ASN A 423 -0.90 -5.66 1.75
N LYS A 424 0.15 -5.27 1.04
CA LYS A 424 1.29 -6.15 0.73
C LYS A 424 2.56 -5.33 0.50
N THR A 425 3.65 -5.73 1.14
CA THR A 425 4.94 -5.07 1.03
C THR A 425 5.72 -5.52 -0.21
N SER A 426 6.43 -4.59 -0.85
CA SER A 426 7.48 -4.84 -1.85
C SER A 426 7.11 -5.90 -2.91
N THR A 427 5.92 -5.79 -3.49
CA THR A 427 5.45 -6.72 -4.50
C THR A 427 6.32 -6.66 -5.75
N ALA A 428 6.70 -7.84 -6.27
CA ALA A 428 7.50 -7.96 -7.48
C ALA A 428 6.77 -7.42 -8.71
N SER A 429 7.53 -6.78 -9.59
CA SER A 429 7.06 -6.26 -10.86
C SER A 429 7.88 -6.87 -11.99
N ASN A 430 7.25 -7.08 -13.14
CA ASN A 430 7.92 -7.57 -14.33
C ASN A 430 7.39 -6.82 -15.55
N THR A 431 8.28 -6.38 -16.44
CA THR A 431 7.89 -5.77 -17.70
C THR A 431 8.53 -6.51 -18.87
N ILE A 432 7.71 -6.92 -19.82
CA ILE A 432 8.15 -7.54 -21.08
C ILE A 432 7.76 -6.61 -22.22
N VAL A 433 8.74 -6.23 -23.04
CA VAL A 433 8.51 -5.50 -24.28
C VAL A 433 8.58 -6.49 -25.43
N TYR A 434 7.56 -6.50 -26.28
CA TYR A 434 7.47 -7.32 -27.48
C TYR A 434 7.86 -6.47 -28.68
N TYR A 435 8.72 -7.04 -29.52
CA TYR A 435 9.20 -6.43 -30.75
C TYR A 435 8.78 -7.31 -31.93
N LYS A 436 8.18 -6.71 -32.95
CA LYS A 436 7.78 -7.37 -34.20
C LYS A 436 8.79 -7.12 -35.30
N TYR A 437 8.99 -8.11 -36.15
CA TYR A 437 9.82 -8.01 -37.33
C TYR A 437 9.36 -6.87 -38.24
N ILE A 438 10.32 -6.09 -38.75
CA ILE A 438 10.09 -4.97 -39.67
C ILE A 438 10.67 -5.29 -41.04
N ASP A 439 11.97 -5.60 -41.11
CA ASP A 439 12.69 -5.83 -42.37
C ASP A 439 14.03 -6.54 -42.12
N GLY A 440 14.62 -7.10 -43.18
CA GLY A 440 15.79 -7.99 -43.06
C GLY A 440 15.96 -8.96 -44.23
N THR A 441 17.00 -9.81 -44.13
CA THR A 441 17.37 -10.80 -45.15
C THR A 441 16.65 -12.15 -44.98
N SER A 442 15.84 -12.31 -43.93
CA SER A 442 15.15 -13.55 -43.53
C SER A 442 13.71 -13.29 -43.11
N VAL A 443 12.88 -14.33 -42.93
CA VAL A 443 11.55 -14.18 -42.31
C VAL A 443 11.70 -14.17 -40.80
N GLY A 444 11.57 -12.99 -40.17
CA GLY A 444 11.68 -12.84 -38.71
C GLY A 444 10.37 -13.11 -37.95
N GLY A 445 10.50 -13.40 -36.65
CA GLY A 445 9.39 -13.67 -35.73
C GLY A 445 9.06 -12.51 -34.79
N THR A 446 8.76 -12.84 -33.53
CA THR A 446 8.63 -11.86 -32.43
C THR A 446 9.82 -12.03 -31.48
N LYS A 447 10.42 -10.92 -31.05
CA LYS A 447 11.48 -10.90 -30.02
C LYS A 447 10.94 -10.24 -28.75
N THR A 448 11.49 -10.59 -27.60
CA THR A 448 11.09 -10.01 -26.31
C THR A 448 12.30 -9.52 -25.52
N ARG A 449 12.09 -8.48 -24.72
CA ARG A 449 13.07 -8.03 -23.71
C ARG A 449 12.39 -7.83 -22.38
N THR A 450 12.99 -8.38 -21.33
CA THR A 450 12.58 -8.14 -19.95
C THR A 450 13.27 -6.89 -19.44
N ILE A 451 12.49 -5.93 -18.95
CA ILE A 451 12.95 -4.63 -18.46
C ILE A 451 12.83 -4.61 -16.94
N THR A 452 13.83 -4.05 -16.27
CA THR A 452 13.80 -3.89 -14.81
C THR A 452 12.70 -2.92 -14.40
N THR A 453 11.85 -3.35 -13.46
CA THR A 453 10.70 -2.57 -12.97
C THR A 453 10.73 -2.46 -11.45
N ASN A 454 10.42 -1.29 -10.90
CA ASN A 454 10.40 -1.13 -9.45
C ASN A 454 9.31 -1.96 -8.75
N HIS A 455 9.58 -2.34 -7.50
CA HIS A 455 8.58 -2.91 -6.60
C HIS A 455 7.52 -1.88 -6.21
N VAL A 456 6.36 -2.39 -5.75
CA VAL A 456 5.25 -1.60 -5.22
C VAL A 456 4.78 -2.13 -3.86
N THR A 457 4.60 -1.24 -2.89
CA THR A 457 4.04 -1.54 -1.57
C THR A 457 2.62 -0.97 -1.49
N VAL A 458 1.62 -1.84 -1.33
CA VAL A 458 0.22 -1.42 -1.13
C VAL A 458 -0.05 -1.35 0.37
N HIS A 459 -0.40 -0.17 0.88
CA HIS A 459 -0.72 0.01 2.29
C HIS A 459 -1.79 1.08 2.47
N THR A 460 -3.01 0.66 2.79
CA THR A 460 -4.14 1.57 3.00
C THR A 460 -4.14 2.10 4.44
N PRO A 461 -3.88 3.40 4.67
CA PRO A 461 -3.72 3.97 5.99
C PRO A 461 -5.06 4.33 6.62
N ILE A 462 -5.16 4.08 7.91
CA ILE A 462 -6.25 4.53 8.78
C ILE A 462 -5.70 4.96 10.14
N VAL A 463 -6.45 5.84 10.81
CA VAL A 463 -6.18 6.30 12.16
C VAL A 463 -7.46 6.23 12.99
N CYS A 464 -7.33 6.12 14.31
CA CYS A 464 -8.41 6.16 15.28
C CYS A 464 -8.00 7.13 16.39
N ASP A 465 -8.68 8.27 16.46
CA ASP A 465 -8.52 9.27 17.53
C ASP A 465 -9.85 9.36 18.28
N GLY A 466 -9.95 8.57 19.35
CA GLY A 466 -11.16 8.37 20.13
C GLY A 466 -11.09 9.04 21.50
N GLY A 467 -12.11 9.79 21.87
CA GLY A 467 -12.14 10.56 23.10
C GLY A 467 -13.54 10.78 23.64
N ILE A 468 -13.63 11.24 24.88
CA ILE A 468 -14.86 11.66 25.53
C ILE A 468 -14.61 12.96 26.29
N PHE A 469 -15.58 13.87 26.26
CA PHE A 469 -15.55 15.08 27.08
C PHE A 469 -15.99 14.75 28.51
N SER A 470 -15.16 15.10 29.48
CA SER A 470 -15.45 14.87 30.90
C SER A 470 -16.47 15.86 31.43
N ASP A 471 -17.56 15.40 32.05
CA ASP A 471 -18.58 16.25 32.66
C ASP A 471 -18.19 16.65 34.10
N ASN A 472 -16.97 17.17 34.26
CA ASN A 472 -16.35 17.45 35.57
C ASN A 472 -17.19 18.42 36.43
N ALA A 473 -17.90 19.37 35.82
CA ALA A 473 -18.69 20.35 36.57
C ALA A 473 -19.84 19.73 37.38
N PHE A 474 -20.22 18.49 37.04
CA PHE A 474 -21.28 17.72 37.71
C PHE A 474 -20.72 16.49 38.45
N ASP A 475 -19.39 16.36 38.57
CA ASP A 475 -18.75 15.32 39.39
C ASP A 475 -18.86 15.67 40.87
N GLN A 476 -19.86 15.11 41.55
CA GLN A 476 -20.13 15.31 42.97
C GLN A 476 -19.26 14.43 43.89
N SER A 477 -18.29 13.66 43.35
CA SER A 477 -17.47 12.74 44.14
C SER A 477 -16.60 13.50 45.15
N LEU A 478 -16.63 13.08 46.43
CA LEU A 478 -15.69 13.59 47.45
C LEU A 478 -14.24 13.16 47.15
N LYS A 479 -14.06 12.00 46.53
CA LYS A 479 -12.76 11.49 46.03
C LYS A 479 -12.76 11.50 44.50
N THR A 480 -12.22 12.56 43.91
CA THR A 480 -12.15 12.74 42.45
C THR A 480 -11.09 11.86 41.81
N ASP A 481 -11.35 11.40 40.59
CA ASP A 481 -10.38 10.70 39.74
C ASP A 481 -10.04 11.61 38.54
N SER A 482 -8.76 11.97 38.38
CA SER A 482 -8.28 12.77 37.24
C SER A 482 -7.77 11.92 36.08
N SER A 483 -7.62 10.61 36.28
CA SER A 483 -7.18 9.66 35.24
C SER A 483 -8.33 9.18 34.35
N ARG A 484 -9.57 9.50 34.73
CA ARG A 484 -10.80 9.09 34.06
C ARG A 484 -11.70 10.28 33.78
N ALA A 485 -12.38 10.27 32.64
CA ALA A 485 -13.45 11.23 32.38
C ALA A 485 -14.68 10.91 33.26
N ALA A 486 -15.27 11.94 33.85
CA ALA A 486 -16.53 11.88 34.58
C ALA A 486 -17.70 11.76 33.59
N VAL A 487 -18.53 10.74 33.79
CA VAL A 487 -19.75 10.48 33.05
C VAL A 487 -20.89 10.43 34.07
N ILE A 488 -21.83 11.36 33.98
CA ILE A 488 -22.85 11.54 35.02
C ILE A 488 -24.17 10.89 34.57
N LEU A 489 -24.78 10.10 35.46
CA LEU A 489 -26.05 9.43 35.18
C LEU A 489 -27.19 10.42 34.94
N GLY A 490 -28.09 10.10 34.00
CA GLY A 490 -29.23 10.95 33.67
C GLY A 490 -28.85 12.27 32.98
N ARG A 491 -27.68 12.31 32.32
CA ARG A 491 -27.17 13.50 31.63
C ARG A 491 -26.50 13.15 30.29
N PRO A 492 -26.48 14.11 29.36
CA PRO A 492 -25.74 13.96 28.13
C PRO A 492 -24.24 14.29 28.28
N THR A 493 -23.41 13.65 27.47
CA THR A 493 -22.01 14.01 27.23
C THR A 493 -21.66 13.79 25.75
N ILE A 494 -20.44 14.15 25.35
CA ILE A 494 -19.99 14.13 23.96
C ILE A 494 -18.82 13.17 23.80
N ILE A 495 -18.92 12.27 22.84
CA ILE A 495 -17.83 11.43 22.33
C ILE A 495 -17.21 12.09 21.11
N GLN A 496 -15.90 11.92 20.94
CA GLN A 496 -15.16 12.32 19.76
C GLN A 496 -14.55 11.08 19.11
N LEU A 497 -14.70 10.93 17.79
CA LEU A 497 -14.03 9.90 17.01
C LEU A 497 -13.60 10.46 15.66
N LYS A 498 -12.37 10.96 15.60
CA LYS A 498 -11.79 11.55 14.39
C LYS A 498 -11.10 10.51 13.53
N THR A 499 -11.02 10.85 12.25
CA THR A 499 -10.28 10.10 11.21
C THR A 499 -9.02 10.85 10.75
N ARG A 500 -8.68 11.92 11.47
CA ARG A 500 -7.46 12.72 11.29
C ARG A 500 -6.47 12.41 12.40
N GLY A 501 -5.21 12.21 12.02
CA GLY A 501 -4.14 11.92 12.97
C GLY A 501 -2.82 11.62 12.27
N GLN A 502 -1.80 11.34 13.08
CA GLN A 502 -0.47 10.97 12.61
C GLN A 502 -0.42 9.50 12.16
N HIS A 503 0.18 9.25 11.00
CA HIS A 503 0.56 7.92 10.50
C HIS A 503 2.08 7.85 10.23
N LEU A 504 2.54 6.93 9.39
CA LEU A 504 3.93 6.81 8.95
C LEU A 504 4.44 8.12 8.34
N ASN A 505 5.69 8.47 8.62
CA ASN A 505 6.34 9.67 8.07
C ASN A 505 6.98 9.39 6.71
N ILE A 506 6.16 9.02 5.73
CA ILE A 506 6.54 8.73 4.33
C ILE A 506 5.72 9.60 3.37
N PRO A 507 6.16 9.84 2.12
CA PRO A 507 5.43 10.67 1.16
C PRO A 507 3.98 10.23 1.00
N GLY A 508 3.05 11.18 1.14
CA GLY A 508 1.61 10.95 1.01
C GLY A 508 0.92 10.59 2.33
N TYR A 509 1.66 10.13 3.34
CA TYR A 509 1.18 9.83 4.70
C TYR A 509 1.48 11.03 5.64
N GLY A 510 1.60 10.81 6.96
CA GLY A 510 1.86 11.84 7.97
C GLY A 510 0.64 12.22 8.83
N ASN A 511 0.58 13.47 9.31
CA ASN A 511 -0.58 13.99 10.05
C ASN A 511 -1.66 14.50 9.08
N LYS A 512 -2.64 13.66 8.77
CA LYS A 512 -3.66 13.93 7.73
C LYS A 512 -5.01 13.36 8.10
N ASP A 513 -6.01 13.72 7.31
CA ASP A 513 -7.33 13.09 7.33
C ASP A 513 -7.33 11.86 6.41
N TYR A 514 -7.68 10.71 6.97
CA TYR A 514 -7.69 9.41 6.31
C TYR A 514 -9.10 8.89 6.01
N VAL A 515 -10.13 9.73 6.14
CA VAL A 515 -11.54 9.35 5.92
C VAL A 515 -11.77 8.62 4.59
N LYS A 516 -11.04 8.99 3.52
CA LYS A 516 -11.09 8.36 2.18
C LYS A 516 -10.86 6.84 2.22
N TYR A 517 -10.07 6.37 3.19
CA TYR A 517 -9.61 4.98 3.26
C TYR A 517 -10.32 4.16 4.35
N ILE A 518 -11.37 4.70 4.96
CA ILE A 518 -12.10 4.06 6.06
C ILE A 518 -13.47 3.56 5.55
N THR A 519 -13.82 2.31 5.86
CA THR A 519 -15.17 1.78 5.61
C THR A 519 -16.12 1.99 6.78
N LEU A 520 -15.61 1.90 8.02
CA LEU A 520 -16.40 2.04 9.23
C LEU A 520 -15.56 2.71 10.32
N LYS A 521 -16.19 3.59 11.09
CA LYS A 521 -15.70 4.03 12.39
C LYS A 521 -16.77 3.76 13.45
N GLN A 522 -16.36 3.20 14.57
CA GLN A 522 -17.30 2.65 15.55
C GLN A 522 -16.84 2.91 16.98
N VAL A 523 -17.82 2.96 17.87
CA VAL A 523 -17.63 3.03 19.33
C VAL A 523 -18.38 1.89 19.99
N LYS A 524 -17.83 1.34 21.07
CA LYS A 524 -18.48 0.34 21.92
C LYS A 524 -18.45 0.83 23.36
N PHE A 525 -19.64 1.02 23.92
CA PHE A 525 -19.81 1.41 25.31
C PHE A 525 -19.95 0.16 26.18
N PRO A 526 -19.29 0.09 27.35
CA PRO A 526 -19.43 -1.03 28.27
C PRO A 526 -20.69 -0.96 29.16
N PHE A 527 -21.54 0.05 28.93
CA PHE A 527 -22.81 0.29 29.59
C PHE A 527 -23.87 0.70 28.56
N ASP A 528 -25.14 0.67 28.96
CA ASP A 528 -26.27 1.10 28.12
C ASP A 528 -26.19 2.60 27.86
N VAL A 529 -26.56 3.02 26.65
CA VAL A 529 -26.47 4.44 26.25
C VAL A 529 -27.49 4.75 25.17
N TYR A 530 -27.89 6.01 25.07
CA TYR A 530 -28.64 6.52 23.92
C TYR A 530 -27.71 7.39 23.06
N PRO A 531 -27.11 6.86 21.98
CA PRO A 531 -26.33 7.64 21.03
C PRO A 531 -27.18 8.60 20.20
N ASP A 532 -26.57 9.69 19.76
CA ASP A 532 -27.15 10.68 18.84
C ASP A 532 -28.41 11.38 19.41
N THR A 533 -28.39 11.62 20.72
CA THR A 533 -29.44 12.33 21.47
C THR A 533 -28.88 12.88 22.77
N LYS A 534 -29.53 13.92 23.30
CA LYS A 534 -29.22 14.53 24.60
C LYS A 534 -30.20 14.16 25.71
N GLU A 535 -31.17 13.33 25.39
CA GLU A 535 -32.28 12.91 26.25
C GLU A 535 -32.58 11.42 26.01
N GLU A 536 -33.38 10.83 26.89
CA GLU A 536 -33.82 9.43 26.75
C GLU A 536 -34.63 9.22 25.48
N SER A 537 -34.26 8.20 24.70
CA SER A 537 -34.93 7.93 23.42
C SER A 537 -34.92 6.46 23.06
N LYS A 538 -36.09 5.81 23.21
CA LYS A 538 -36.28 4.38 22.92
C LYS A 538 -35.77 3.95 21.54
N SER A 539 -35.91 4.81 20.52
CA SER A 539 -35.48 4.51 19.15
C SER A 539 -33.96 4.57 18.95
N LYS A 540 -33.25 5.23 19.86
CA LYS A 540 -31.79 5.39 19.86
C LYS A 540 -31.09 4.43 20.82
N TYR A 541 -31.81 3.61 21.57
CA TYR A 541 -31.22 2.74 22.59
C TYR A 541 -30.13 1.81 22.05
N LEU A 542 -28.95 1.88 22.66
CA LEU A 542 -27.83 0.99 22.42
C LEU A 542 -27.49 0.23 23.70
N LYS A 543 -27.66 -1.09 23.64
CA LYS A 543 -27.30 -1.98 24.75
C LYS A 543 -25.78 -2.02 24.94
N ALA A 544 -25.34 -2.10 26.19
CA ALA A 544 -23.95 -2.32 26.57
C ALA A 544 -23.24 -3.39 25.71
N ASN A 545 -21.96 -3.16 25.43
CA ASN A 545 -21.06 -4.02 24.67
C ASN A 545 -21.46 -4.24 23.20
N THR A 546 -22.23 -3.30 22.62
CA THR A 546 -22.60 -3.31 21.21
C THR A 546 -21.82 -2.24 20.44
N TRP A 547 -21.26 -2.60 19.27
CA TRP A 547 -20.62 -1.63 18.39
C TRP A 547 -21.66 -0.75 17.70
N TYR A 548 -21.48 0.57 17.80
CA TYR A 548 -22.28 1.58 17.11
C TYR A 548 -21.46 2.26 16.03
N SER A 549 -21.96 2.29 14.80
CA SER A 549 -21.29 2.93 13.66
C SER A 549 -21.60 4.43 13.63
N ILE A 550 -20.56 5.26 13.68
CA ILE A 550 -20.67 6.71 13.56
C ILE A 550 -20.49 7.08 12.07
N PRO A 551 -21.33 7.95 11.49
CA PRO A 551 -21.15 8.44 10.12
C PRO A 551 -19.75 9.01 9.90
N LEU A 552 -19.10 8.65 8.78
CA LEU A 552 -17.69 9.02 8.52
C LEU A 552 -17.44 10.53 8.56
N ASN A 553 -18.42 11.33 8.15
CA ASN A 553 -18.41 12.79 8.14
C ASN A 553 -18.71 13.46 9.50
N GLN A 554 -18.90 12.70 10.58
CA GLN A 554 -19.25 13.20 11.90
C GLN A 554 -18.16 12.90 12.93
N ASP A 555 -17.44 13.91 13.42
CA ASP A 555 -16.34 13.71 14.37
C ASP A 555 -16.78 13.67 15.84
N SER A 556 -18.00 14.11 16.15
CA SER A 556 -18.56 14.15 17.51
C SER A 556 -19.93 13.49 17.59
N LEU A 557 -20.22 12.78 18.67
CA LEU A 557 -21.48 12.11 18.93
C LEU A 557 -21.99 12.49 20.32
N ASP A 558 -23.16 13.12 20.37
CA ASP A 558 -23.89 13.29 21.64
C ASP A 558 -24.33 11.91 22.13
N ILE A 559 -24.18 11.67 23.42
CA ILE A 559 -24.69 10.47 24.09
C ILE A 559 -25.44 10.87 25.35
N TYR A 560 -26.55 10.21 25.66
CA TYR A 560 -27.21 10.31 26.96
C TYR A 560 -27.03 9.00 27.74
N VAL A 561 -26.60 9.11 29.00
CA VAL A 561 -26.38 7.96 29.87
C VAL A 561 -27.60 7.74 30.76
N PRO A 562 -28.34 6.62 30.58
CA PRO A 562 -29.55 6.33 31.36
C PRO A 562 -29.28 6.21 32.86
N THR A 563 -30.29 6.52 33.68
CA THR A 563 -30.17 6.51 35.15
C THR A 563 -29.87 5.13 35.74
N TRP A 564 -30.28 4.04 35.07
CA TRP A 564 -30.11 2.66 35.56
C TRP A 564 -28.74 2.04 35.27
N VAL A 565 -27.85 2.77 34.61
CA VAL A 565 -26.47 2.32 34.43
C VAL A 565 -25.79 2.26 35.80
N THR A 566 -25.20 1.11 36.11
CA THR A 566 -24.43 0.90 37.35
C THR A 566 -23.26 1.88 37.42
N GLU A 567 -23.04 2.46 38.60
CA GLU A 567 -21.90 3.33 38.85
C GLU A 567 -20.59 2.52 38.85
N GLY A 568 -19.51 3.09 38.35
CA GLY A 568 -18.25 2.34 38.29
C GLY A 568 -17.21 2.91 37.35
N GLN A 569 -16.11 2.16 37.21
CA GLN A 569 -15.02 2.48 36.29
C GLN A 569 -15.13 1.61 35.05
N TYR A 570 -14.99 2.25 33.88
CA TYR A 570 -15.27 1.64 32.60
C TYR A 570 -14.24 2.06 31.55
N THR A 571 -14.17 1.29 30.46
CA THR A 571 -13.38 1.61 29.26
C THR A 571 -14.29 1.62 28.04
N ILE A 572 -14.39 2.78 27.39
CA ILE A 572 -15.04 2.91 26.08
C ILE A 572 -14.02 2.56 25.02
N GLU A 573 -14.39 1.71 24.06
CA GLU A 573 -13.52 1.29 22.97
C GLU A 573 -13.92 1.95 21.65
N TYR A 574 -12.93 2.35 20.86
CA TYR A 574 -13.12 2.91 19.54
C TYR A 574 -12.36 2.08 18.51
N ARG A 575 -12.87 2.08 17.28
CA ARG A 575 -12.11 1.55 16.14
C ARG A 575 -12.45 2.25 14.84
N THR A 576 -11.48 2.30 13.94
CA THR A 576 -11.66 2.56 12.52
C THR A 576 -11.20 1.36 11.72
N ILE A 577 -11.88 1.07 10.62
CA ILE A 577 -11.67 -0.12 9.78
C ILE A 577 -11.37 0.35 8.36
N ALA A 578 -10.29 -0.14 7.77
CA ALA A 578 -9.86 0.22 6.43
C ALA A 578 -10.83 -0.30 5.35
N ILE A 579 -10.95 0.41 4.22
CA ILE A 579 -11.79 -0.01 3.10
C ILE A 579 -11.41 -1.35 2.51
N ASN A 580 -10.13 -1.71 2.57
CA ASN A 580 -9.60 -3.00 2.15
C ASN A 580 -9.48 -4.00 3.30
N SER A 581 -10.02 -3.68 4.49
CA SER A 581 -10.07 -4.62 5.60
C SER A 581 -10.82 -5.87 5.16
N PRO A 582 -10.20 -7.05 5.28
CA PRO A 582 -10.92 -8.29 5.10
C PRO A 582 -11.68 -8.62 6.40
N THR A 583 -12.39 -9.75 6.48
CA THR A 583 -13.44 -10.01 7.50
C THR A 583 -12.99 -10.04 8.98
N THR A 584 -11.76 -10.47 9.32
CA THR A 584 -11.23 -10.49 10.71
C THR A 584 -9.71 -10.42 10.71
N TYR A 585 -9.13 -9.34 11.24
CA TYR A 585 -7.70 -9.04 11.12
C TYR A 585 -7.15 -8.39 12.40
N PRO A 586 -5.81 -8.39 12.57
CA PRO A 586 -5.18 -7.74 13.70
C PRO A 586 -5.38 -6.22 13.67
N SER A 587 -5.44 -5.66 14.87
CA SER A 587 -5.63 -4.24 15.12
C SER A 587 -4.39 -3.62 15.74
N GLU A 588 -4.26 -2.30 15.63
CA GLU A 588 -3.18 -1.52 16.23
C GLU A 588 -3.72 -0.26 16.91
N ILE A 589 -3.09 0.17 17.98
CA ILE A 589 -3.51 1.38 18.70
C ILE A 589 -3.17 2.62 17.85
N ASN A 590 -4.09 3.59 17.82
CA ASN A 590 -4.04 4.90 17.14
C ASN A 590 -4.00 4.87 15.60
N ALA A 591 -3.23 3.98 14.99
CA ALA A 591 -3.06 3.92 13.54
C ALA A 591 -2.55 2.54 13.12
N ASN A 592 -2.90 2.09 11.91
CA ASN A 592 -2.35 0.83 11.36
C ASN A 592 -0.95 1.05 10.78
N LEU A 593 0.05 1.34 11.61
CA LEU A 593 1.43 1.59 11.17
C LEU A 593 2.08 0.31 10.61
N ASN A 594 1.74 -0.84 11.18
CA ASN A 594 2.14 -2.12 10.63
C ASN A 594 1.19 -2.50 9.48
N ILE A 595 1.77 -2.78 8.31
CA ILE A 595 1.07 -3.12 7.07
C ILE A 595 0.09 -4.30 7.21
N SER A 596 0.33 -5.21 8.16
CA SER A 596 -0.54 -6.35 8.44
C SER A 596 -1.84 -5.98 9.17
N ASN A 597 -1.94 -4.79 9.75
CA ASN A 597 -3.11 -4.31 10.50
C ASN A 597 -4.09 -3.54 9.59
N TYR A 598 -5.38 -3.81 9.76
CA TYR A 598 -6.46 -3.18 8.98
C TYR A 598 -7.46 -2.42 9.85
N VAL A 599 -7.26 -2.46 11.16
CA VAL A 599 -8.09 -1.81 12.17
C VAL A 599 -7.18 -0.97 13.06
N ALA A 600 -7.51 0.31 13.21
CA ALA A 600 -6.90 1.16 14.23
C ALA A 600 -7.87 1.27 15.41
N THR A 601 -7.37 1.18 16.64
CA THR A 601 -8.17 1.21 17.87
C THR A 601 -7.73 2.32 18.81
N ASP A 602 -8.64 2.76 19.66
CA ASP A 602 -8.35 3.69 20.75
C ASP A 602 -9.30 3.40 21.92
N SER A 603 -9.08 4.01 23.08
CA SER A 603 -9.96 3.84 24.23
C SER A 603 -10.00 5.05 25.15
N SER A 604 -11.14 5.25 25.82
CA SER A 604 -11.28 6.26 26.88
C SER A 604 -11.59 5.60 28.21
N GLN A 605 -10.82 5.95 29.24
CA GLN A 605 -11.07 5.56 30.61
C GLN A 605 -12.12 6.49 31.23
N VAL A 606 -13.23 5.95 31.73
CA VAL A 606 -14.34 6.74 32.27
C VAL A 606 -14.77 6.24 33.64
N LYS A 607 -15.35 7.14 34.44
CA LYS A 607 -16.03 6.81 35.70
C LYS A 607 -17.47 7.26 35.58
N VAL A 608 -18.41 6.31 35.65
CA VAL A 608 -19.85 6.60 35.74
C VAL A 608 -20.19 6.91 37.18
N ILE A 609 -20.84 8.05 37.41
CA ILE A 609 -21.06 8.63 38.73
C ILE A 609 -22.55 8.97 38.88
N GLY A 610 -23.12 8.60 40.01
CA GLY A 610 -24.48 8.95 40.40
C GLY A 610 -24.62 10.42 40.78
N ARG A 611 -25.77 10.77 41.36
CA ARG A 611 -26.12 12.15 41.71
C ARG A 611 -26.87 12.22 43.03
N LEU A 612 -26.75 13.35 43.70
CA LEU A 612 -27.52 13.81 44.83
C LEU A 612 -27.99 15.25 44.51
N TYR A 613 -29.29 15.51 44.54
CA TYR A 613 -29.88 16.78 44.11
C TYR A 613 -31.30 16.97 44.67
N GLY A 614 -31.93 18.09 44.32
CA GLY A 614 -33.36 18.33 44.54
C GLY A 614 -33.74 18.60 45.99
N PHE A 615 -32.81 19.06 46.85
CA PHE A 615 -33.15 19.37 48.23
C PHE A 615 -34.22 20.47 48.29
N ARG A 616 -35.33 20.18 48.98
CA ARG A 616 -36.44 21.12 49.14
C ARG A 616 -37.20 20.89 50.44
N ILE A 617 -37.75 21.97 51.00
CA ILE A 617 -38.70 21.90 52.12
C ILE A 617 -40.09 21.67 51.53
N SER A 618 -40.73 20.58 51.97
CA SER A 618 -42.04 20.12 51.50
C SER A 618 -43.19 20.43 52.45
N ASP A 619 -42.92 20.74 53.72
CA ASP A 619 -43.95 21.19 54.66
C ASP A 619 -43.38 21.93 55.88
N ILE A 620 -44.22 22.70 56.58
CA ILE A 620 -43.93 23.34 57.87
C ILE A 620 -45.13 23.15 58.79
N GLU A 621 -44.92 22.45 59.92
CA GLU A 621 -45.96 22.07 60.88
C GLU A 621 -46.38 23.22 61.82
N ASN A 622 -46.62 24.41 61.27
CA ASN A 622 -47.14 25.56 62.00
C ASN A 622 -48.50 25.96 61.40
N TYR A 623 -49.52 25.15 61.70
CA TYR A 623 -50.88 25.36 61.25
C TYR A 623 -51.70 26.17 62.27
N PRO A 624 -52.57 27.09 61.79
CA PRO A 624 -52.98 27.27 60.40
C PRO A 624 -52.11 28.21 59.56
N LEU A 625 -51.01 28.78 60.11
CA LEU A 625 -50.24 29.83 59.42
C LEU A 625 -49.71 29.36 58.07
N TRP A 626 -49.06 28.19 58.01
CA TRP A 626 -48.43 27.66 56.79
C TRP A 626 -49.33 26.74 55.96
N GLU A 627 -50.57 26.53 56.41
CA GLU A 627 -51.49 25.55 55.82
C GLU A 627 -51.85 25.93 54.37
N ASP A 628 -52.10 27.20 54.08
CA ASP A 628 -52.45 27.68 52.73
C ASP A 628 -51.27 27.66 51.74
N VAL A 629 -50.04 27.54 52.25
CA VAL A 629 -48.84 27.41 51.42
C VAL A 629 -48.76 26.00 50.87
N PHE A 630 -48.96 24.99 51.71
CA PHE A 630 -48.74 23.57 51.39
C PHE A 630 -50.03 22.77 51.15
N ARG A 631 -51.22 23.31 51.48
CA ARG A 631 -52.53 22.65 51.27
C ARG A 631 -53.47 23.51 50.44
N ILE A 632 -54.18 22.87 49.51
CA ILE A 632 -55.12 23.56 48.60
C ILE A 632 -56.30 24.16 49.36
N GLU A 633 -56.78 23.47 50.39
CA GLU A 633 -57.93 23.87 51.20
C GLU A 633 -57.61 23.67 52.68
N LYS A 634 -58.24 24.48 53.54
CA LYS A 634 -58.13 24.34 54.99
C LYS A 634 -58.62 22.96 55.45
N ASN A 635 -57.88 22.31 56.33
CA ASN A 635 -58.04 20.94 56.82
C ASN A 635 -57.96 19.86 55.71
N SER A 636 -57.33 20.15 54.57
CA SER A 636 -57.08 19.18 53.50
C SER A 636 -55.66 18.62 53.59
N LEU A 637 -55.48 17.38 53.14
CA LEU A 637 -54.16 16.76 52.94
C LEU A 637 -53.67 16.89 51.50
N LYS A 638 -54.44 17.54 50.62
CA LYS A 638 -54.07 17.71 49.22
C LYS A 638 -53.00 18.81 49.11
N HIS A 639 -51.80 18.41 48.69
CA HIS A 639 -50.66 19.31 48.51
C HIS A 639 -50.91 20.35 47.39
N THR A 640 -50.35 21.55 47.54
CA THR A 640 -50.43 22.65 46.55
C THR A 640 -49.43 22.52 45.40
N ASP A 641 -48.50 21.58 45.51
CA ASP A 641 -47.27 21.47 44.72
C ASP A 641 -46.30 22.65 44.92
N HIS A 642 -46.47 23.43 46.00
CA HIS A 642 -45.50 24.42 46.42
C HIS A 642 -44.39 23.77 47.26
N TYR A 643 -43.15 23.97 46.85
CA TYR A 643 -41.96 23.53 47.58
C TYR A 643 -40.97 24.69 47.68
N TYR A 644 -40.29 24.81 48.81
CA TYR A 644 -39.14 25.72 48.91
C TYR A 644 -37.89 25.00 48.40
N THR A 645 -37.55 25.25 47.14
CA THR A 645 -36.38 24.66 46.48
C THR A 645 -35.10 25.40 46.83
N VAL A 646 -33.94 24.76 46.64
CA VAL A 646 -32.62 25.41 46.73
C VAL A 646 -32.58 26.76 46.02
N GLY A 647 -33.05 26.82 44.78
CA GLY A 647 -33.12 28.04 44.00
C GLY A 647 -34.08 27.94 42.81
N ASP A 648 -33.81 28.72 41.78
CA ASP A 648 -34.62 28.87 40.57
C ASP A 648 -34.24 27.88 39.45
N LYS A 649 -33.37 26.91 39.73
CA LYS A 649 -32.90 25.92 38.75
C LYS A 649 -33.08 24.47 39.19
N ASP A 650 -33.05 23.58 38.21
CA ASP A 650 -33.06 22.13 38.34
C ASP A 650 -31.64 21.57 38.53
N GLU A 651 -31.53 20.25 38.62
CA GLU A 651 -30.27 19.55 38.84
C GLU A 651 -29.26 19.69 37.70
N ASN A 652 -29.69 20.18 36.54
CA ASN A 652 -28.89 20.43 35.34
C ASN A 652 -28.57 21.91 35.14
N GLY A 653 -29.05 22.79 36.03
CA GLY A 653 -28.86 24.23 35.97
C GLY A 653 -29.82 24.96 35.03
N LEU A 654 -30.89 24.30 34.58
CA LEU A 654 -31.98 24.87 33.79
C LEU A 654 -33.08 25.41 34.70
N SER A 655 -33.93 26.30 34.22
CA SER A 655 -35.02 26.87 35.03
C SER A 655 -35.99 25.78 35.51
N ASN A 656 -36.22 25.69 36.81
CA ASN A 656 -37.20 24.73 37.39
C ASN A 656 -38.65 25.25 37.36
N GLY A 657 -38.87 26.50 36.96
CA GLY A 657 -40.19 27.13 36.89
C GLY A 657 -40.78 27.54 38.25
N ASN A 658 -40.02 27.41 39.34
CA ASN A 658 -40.46 27.79 40.67
C ASN A 658 -40.54 29.32 40.82
N ILE A 659 -41.45 29.79 41.67
CA ILE A 659 -41.60 31.21 41.96
C ILE A 659 -40.50 31.68 42.93
N PRO A 660 -39.87 32.86 42.73
CA PRO A 660 -38.69 33.28 43.50
C PRO A 660 -38.87 33.31 45.02
N ILE A 661 -40.10 33.53 45.53
CA ILE A 661 -40.38 33.56 46.96
C ILE A 661 -40.28 32.17 47.62
N LEU A 662 -40.56 31.11 46.86
CA LEU A 662 -40.48 29.71 47.29
C LEU A 662 -39.06 29.14 47.11
N THR A 663 -38.05 29.88 47.56
CA THR A 663 -36.65 29.46 47.52
C THR A 663 -36.02 29.50 48.90
N LEU A 664 -35.03 28.64 49.13
CA LEU A 664 -34.27 28.60 50.37
C LEU A 664 -33.29 29.80 50.47
N PRO A 665 -32.93 30.23 51.69
CA PRO A 665 -33.48 29.79 52.97
C PRO A 665 -34.83 30.44 53.24
N ILE A 666 -35.65 29.78 54.06
CA ILE A 666 -36.87 30.39 54.61
C ILE A 666 -36.48 31.36 55.73
N LEU A 667 -36.80 32.64 55.55
CA LEU A 667 -36.60 33.73 56.50
C LEU A 667 -37.80 34.67 56.52
N GLN A 668 -37.83 35.66 57.41
CA GLN A 668 -38.94 36.61 57.53
C GLN A 668 -39.35 37.26 56.19
N GLY A 669 -40.59 37.09 55.75
CA GLY A 669 -41.07 37.51 54.43
C GLY A 669 -40.94 36.47 53.34
N SER A 670 -40.61 35.22 53.68
CA SER A 670 -40.67 34.10 52.75
C SER A 670 -42.08 33.53 52.61
N HIS A 671 -43.01 33.82 53.53
CA HIS A 671 -44.40 33.38 53.39
C HIS A 671 -45.07 34.10 52.20
N PRO A 672 -45.71 33.39 51.25
CA PRO A 672 -46.24 34.00 50.02
C PRO A 672 -47.37 35.02 50.25
N THR A 673 -48.24 34.76 51.23
CA THR A 673 -49.44 35.57 51.52
C THR A 673 -49.31 36.45 52.77
N VAL A 674 -48.46 36.10 53.74
CA VAL A 674 -48.30 36.81 55.02
C VAL A 674 -46.92 37.47 55.08
N LEU A 675 -46.84 38.71 54.60
CA LEU A 675 -45.59 39.42 54.34
C LEU A 675 -44.62 39.45 55.52
N ASN A 676 -45.10 39.52 56.76
CA ASN A 676 -44.24 39.61 57.95
C ASN A 676 -43.95 38.24 58.58
N GLU A 677 -44.21 37.11 57.90
CA GLU A 677 -43.98 35.74 58.39
C GLU A 677 -42.93 34.97 57.57
N GLY A 678 -42.28 33.97 58.17
CA GLY A 678 -41.25 33.18 57.51
C GLY A 678 -40.29 32.47 58.47
N ALA A 679 -39.56 33.23 59.30
CA ALA A 679 -38.70 32.62 60.31
C ALA A 679 -39.54 31.88 61.36
N LEU A 680 -39.16 30.64 61.69
CA LEU A 680 -39.96 29.77 62.54
C LEU A 680 -39.71 30.03 64.03
N PRO A 681 -40.73 30.09 64.88
CA PRO A 681 -40.53 29.94 66.32
C PRO A 681 -39.85 28.60 66.63
N THR A 682 -38.99 28.56 67.66
CA THR A 682 -38.41 27.28 68.11
C THR A 682 -39.53 26.34 68.58
N GLY A 683 -39.42 25.04 68.30
CA GLY A 683 -40.42 24.03 68.58
C GLY A 683 -41.23 23.57 67.37
N TYR A 684 -41.27 24.35 66.27
CA TYR A 684 -41.92 23.94 65.03
C TYR A 684 -40.99 23.12 64.13
N THR A 685 -41.59 22.13 63.46
CA THR A 685 -40.92 21.20 62.54
C THR A 685 -41.09 21.64 61.09
N PHE A 686 -40.07 21.42 60.27
CA PHE A 686 -40.19 21.44 58.82
C PHE A 686 -39.87 20.06 58.24
N LYS A 687 -40.55 19.68 57.17
CA LYS A 687 -40.32 18.44 56.41
C LYS A 687 -39.54 18.77 55.15
N PHE A 688 -38.64 17.88 54.75
CA PHE A 688 -37.80 18.09 53.59
C PHE A 688 -37.59 16.78 52.83
N GLU A 689 -37.17 16.91 51.59
CA GLU A 689 -36.87 15.79 50.71
C GLU A 689 -35.74 16.12 49.73
N CYS A 690 -35.13 15.08 49.18
CA CYS A 690 -34.09 15.15 48.15
C CYS A 690 -33.99 13.83 47.39
N GLU A 691 -33.32 13.83 46.25
CA GLU A 691 -33.20 12.66 45.37
C GLU A 691 -31.75 12.23 45.15
N THR A 692 -31.59 10.95 44.88
CA THR A 692 -30.35 10.38 44.35
C THR A 692 -30.60 9.62 43.05
N ILE A 693 -29.62 9.64 42.14
CA ILE A 693 -29.54 8.75 40.97
C ILE A 693 -28.32 7.84 41.15
N GLY A 694 -28.47 6.55 40.87
CA GLY A 694 -27.40 5.55 40.88
C GLY A 694 -27.65 4.41 41.86
N ASP A 695 -26.59 3.75 42.29
CA ASP A 695 -26.64 2.55 43.13
C ASP A 695 -26.76 2.93 44.62
N TYR A 696 -27.84 3.62 45.00
CA TYR A 696 -28.18 3.97 46.39
C TYR A 696 -29.43 3.23 46.88
N ALA A 697 -29.75 2.10 46.25
CA ALA A 697 -30.89 1.25 46.56
C ALA A 697 -30.58 0.13 47.58
N GLY A 698 -29.33 0.00 48.03
CA GLY A 698 -28.87 -0.97 49.00
C GLY A 698 -29.50 -0.79 50.38
N ASP A 699 -29.37 -1.81 51.22
CA ASP A 699 -30.02 -1.86 52.53
C ASP A 699 -29.37 -0.95 53.58
N LYS A 700 -28.08 -0.68 53.40
CA LYS A 700 -27.28 0.20 54.26
C LYS A 700 -26.89 1.51 53.58
N ASP A 701 -27.37 1.74 52.37
CA ASP A 701 -27.21 3.01 51.69
C ASP A 701 -28.11 4.05 52.35
N CYS A 702 -27.60 5.25 52.52
CA CYS A 702 -28.33 6.33 53.17
C CYS A 702 -27.81 7.71 52.75
N ILE A 703 -28.60 8.73 53.07
CA ILE A 703 -28.15 10.11 53.09
C ILE A 703 -27.82 10.49 54.52
N GLU A 704 -26.64 11.06 54.72
CA GLU A 704 -26.24 11.67 55.98
C GLU A 704 -26.31 13.18 55.84
N ILE A 705 -26.96 13.82 56.80
CA ILE A 705 -27.02 15.28 56.90
C ILE A 705 -26.42 15.69 58.24
N ILE A 706 -25.50 16.64 58.20
CA ILE A 706 -24.81 17.19 59.36
C ILE A 706 -25.26 18.65 59.54
N PRO A 707 -26.20 18.93 60.46
CA PRO A 707 -26.61 20.27 60.79
C PRO A 707 -25.48 21.09 61.42
N ARG A 708 -25.37 22.35 61.00
CA ARG A 708 -24.56 23.39 61.63
C ARG A 708 -25.43 24.60 61.94
N PHE A 709 -25.05 25.36 62.95
CA PHE A 709 -25.90 26.43 63.48
C PHE A 709 -25.16 27.76 63.50
N TYR A 710 -25.83 28.78 62.96
CA TYR A 710 -25.30 30.13 62.92
C TYR A 710 -26.29 31.09 63.56
N TYR A 711 -25.80 31.88 64.51
CA TYR A 711 -26.56 33.02 65.00
C TYR A 711 -26.45 34.19 64.03
N ILE A 712 -27.59 34.82 63.72
CA ILE A 712 -27.65 36.08 62.98
C ILE A 712 -28.44 37.14 63.77
N SER A 713 -27.89 38.34 63.91
CA SER A 713 -28.60 39.49 64.51
C SER A 713 -29.78 39.94 63.65
N LYS A 714 -30.84 40.51 64.25
CA LYS A 714 -32.04 40.97 63.51
C LYS A 714 -31.76 42.01 62.41
N ASP A 715 -30.65 42.74 62.49
CA ASP A 715 -30.21 43.70 61.48
C ASP A 715 -29.37 43.07 60.35
N GLY A 716 -29.16 41.75 60.38
CA GLY A 716 -28.40 40.99 59.40
C GLY A 716 -26.88 41.20 59.45
N LYS A 717 -26.35 42.02 60.37
CA LYS A 717 -24.94 42.46 60.37
C LYS A 717 -23.98 41.49 61.04
N THR A 718 -24.44 40.73 62.03
CA THR A 718 -23.60 39.82 62.81
C THR A 718 -24.01 38.39 62.53
N LYS A 719 -23.20 37.64 61.77
CA LYS A 719 -23.33 36.18 61.59
C LYS A 719 -22.14 35.49 62.25
N LYS A 720 -22.39 34.48 63.08
CA LYS A 720 -21.34 33.66 63.70
C LYS A 720 -21.84 32.24 63.98
N GLU A 721 -20.95 31.26 63.85
CA GLU A 721 -21.23 29.89 64.29
C GLU A 721 -21.45 29.87 65.82
N VAL A 722 -22.35 28.99 66.28
CA VAL A 722 -22.75 28.89 67.69
C VAL A 722 -22.92 27.44 68.11
N ASP A 723 -22.86 27.21 69.42
CA ASP A 723 -23.24 25.92 70.00
C ASP A 723 -24.66 26.04 70.57
N LEU A 724 -25.49 25.05 70.25
CA LEU A 724 -26.86 24.97 70.73
C LEU A 724 -26.95 24.07 71.96
N TRP A 725 -27.77 24.49 72.91
CA TRP A 725 -28.11 23.76 74.11
C TRP A 725 -29.64 23.68 74.21
N TYR A 726 -30.17 22.58 74.71
CA TYR A 726 -31.62 22.42 74.78
C TYR A 726 -32.09 21.72 76.07
N SER A 727 -33.37 21.90 76.38
CA SER A 727 -34.05 21.14 77.43
C SER A 727 -35.29 20.44 76.84
N GLU A 728 -35.36 19.13 76.96
CA GLU A 728 -36.45 18.31 76.40
C GLU A 728 -36.68 17.05 77.25
N TYR A 729 -37.90 16.50 77.20
CA TYR A 729 -38.23 15.24 77.84
C TYR A 729 -37.85 14.06 76.93
N PHE A 730 -36.91 13.23 77.37
CA PHE A 730 -36.54 11.98 76.70
C PHE A 730 -36.00 10.97 77.71
N ASN A 731 -36.03 9.68 77.34
CA ASN A 731 -35.67 8.57 78.25
C ASN A 731 -36.43 8.58 79.59
N GLY A 732 -37.69 9.03 79.58
CA GLY A 732 -38.57 9.00 80.76
C GLY A 732 -38.33 10.12 81.79
N LYS A 733 -37.51 11.14 81.47
CA LYS A 733 -37.22 12.27 82.37
C LYS A 733 -37.04 13.57 81.60
N ASN A 734 -37.16 14.70 82.31
CA ASN A 734 -36.71 15.99 81.78
C ASN A 734 -35.18 16.04 81.80
N ASN A 735 -34.60 16.34 80.64
CA ASN A 735 -33.17 16.60 80.51
C ASN A 735 -33.00 18.10 80.25
N TYR A 736 -32.09 18.73 80.98
CA TYR A 736 -31.90 20.18 80.96
C TYR A 736 -30.51 20.52 80.47
N PHE A 737 -30.40 21.57 79.66
CA PHE A 737 -29.13 22.10 79.14
C PHE A 737 -28.26 20.98 78.56
N ILE A 738 -28.80 20.24 77.60
CA ILE A 738 -28.06 19.26 76.81
C ILE A 738 -27.44 19.97 75.61
N GLN A 739 -26.12 19.89 75.46
CA GLN A 739 -25.43 20.42 74.29
C GLN A 739 -25.74 19.52 73.07
N VAL A 740 -26.14 20.14 71.95
CA VAL A 740 -26.29 19.46 70.66
C VAL A 740 -24.93 18.90 70.23
N GLY A 741 -24.91 17.62 69.84
CA GLY A 741 -23.70 16.85 69.53
C GLY A 741 -22.93 16.29 70.74
N SER A 742 -23.47 16.42 71.95
CA SER A 742 -22.94 15.71 73.11
C SER A 742 -23.39 14.25 73.15
N LYS A 743 -22.73 13.43 73.99
CA LYS A 743 -23.18 12.04 74.22
C LYS A 743 -24.61 11.93 74.74
N ALA A 744 -25.11 12.94 75.45
CA ALA A 744 -26.48 12.98 75.91
C ALA A 744 -27.48 13.34 74.78
N ASP A 745 -27.05 14.08 73.75
CA ASP A 745 -27.85 14.35 72.56
C ASP A 745 -28.05 13.07 71.72
N GLU A 746 -27.01 12.23 71.61
CA GLU A 746 -27.09 10.92 70.93
C GLU A 746 -28.16 9.98 71.53
N GLU A 747 -28.52 10.19 72.81
CA GLU A 747 -29.58 9.45 73.49
C GLU A 747 -31.00 9.94 73.14
N ASN A 748 -31.14 11.17 72.63
CA ASN A 748 -32.42 11.78 72.26
C ASN A 748 -32.81 11.44 70.81
N ILE A 749 -32.95 10.14 70.55
CA ILE A 749 -33.18 9.62 69.20
C ILE A 749 -34.54 10.07 68.66
N LYS A 750 -34.54 10.68 67.48
CA LYS A 750 -35.73 11.09 66.73
C LYS A 750 -36.20 9.97 65.81
N TYR A 751 -37.52 9.82 65.72
CA TYR A 751 -38.17 8.81 64.90
C TYR A 751 -39.28 9.43 64.07
N ILE A 752 -39.36 9.01 62.82
CA ILE A 752 -40.38 9.49 61.89
C ILE A 752 -41.05 8.32 61.19
N LYS A 753 -42.13 8.61 60.48
CA LYS A 753 -42.82 7.64 59.62
C LYS A 753 -42.96 8.22 58.23
N LEU A 754 -42.78 7.37 57.22
CA LEU A 754 -42.97 7.77 55.83
C LEU A 754 -44.44 8.06 55.51
N GLY A 755 -45.38 7.32 56.12
CA GLY A 755 -46.82 7.50 55.95
C GLY A 755 -47.44 8.63 56.78
N ASP A 756 -46.63 9.56 57.30
CA ASP A 756 -47.14 10.79 57.89
C ASP A 756 -47.89 11.60 56.81
N PRO A 757 -49.18 11.93 57.02
CA PRO A 757 -49.98 12.58 55.99
C PRO A 757 -49.41 13.90 55.50
N ASP A 758 -48.69 14.64 56.35
CA ASP A 758 -48.19 15.96 55.99
C ASP A 758 -46.97 15.90 55.07
N ARG A 759 -46.35 14.73 54.92
CA ARG A 759 -45.30 14.50 53.92
C ARG A 759 -45.86 14.43 52.50
N SER A 760 -47.15 14.18 52.35
CA SER A 760 -47.82 14.07 51.05
C SER A 760 -47.14 13.10 50.06
N VAL A 761 -46.53 12.01 50.57
CA VAL A 761 -45.89 11.00 49.72
C VAL A 761 -46.92 10.41 48.74
N PRO A 762 -46.68 10.45 47.41
CA PRO A 762 -47.66 9.99 46.43
C PRO A 762 -48.06 8.53 46.64
N ASP A 763 -49.37 8.23 46.58
CA ASP A 763 -49.86 6.85 46.78
C ASP A 763 -49.29 5.87 45.73
N LYS A 764 -49.10 6.32 44.48
CA LYS A 764 -48.46 5.53 43.42
C LYS A 764 -47.03 5.14 43.79
N GLU A 765 -46.25 6.10 44.28
CA GLU A 765 -44.86 5.91 44.71
C GLU A 765 -44.77 4.95 45.90
N MET A 766 -45.66 5.10 46.88
CA MET A 766 -45.72 4.21 48.05
C MET A 766 -46.02 2.76 47.64
N LYS A 767 -47.00 2.57 46.76
CA LYS A 767 -47.41 1.25 46.25
C LYS A 767 -46.33 0.58 45.42
N GLU A 768 -45.70 1.31 44.51
CA GLU A 768 -44.60 0.80 43.69
C GLU A 768 -43.41 0.39 44.59
N THR A 769 -43.06 1.25 45.55
CA THR A 769 -41.96 0.98 46.49
C THR A 769 -42.24 -0.25 47.36
N SER A 770 -43.43 -0.37 47.95
CA SER A 770 -43.77 -1.52 48.81
C SER A 770 -43.70 -2.84 48.04
N ASN A 771 -44.16 -2.84 46.79
CA ASN A 771 -44.06 -4.01 45.89
C ASN A 771 -42.60 -4.38 45.61
N ILE A 772 -41.75 -3.40 45.30
CA ILE A 772 -40.32 -3.61 45.04
C ILE A 772 -39.59 -4.15 46.28
N LEU A 773 -39.96 -3.68 47.47
CA LEU A 773 -39.40 -4.13 48.75
C LEU A 773 -39.96 -5.47 49.24
N GLY A 774 -41.05 -5.97 48.64
CA GLY A 774 -41.72 -7.19 49.09
C GLY A 774 -42.44 -7.04 50.43
N ILE A 775 -42.89 -5.84 50.77
CA ILE A 775 -43.63 -5.52 52.01
C ILE A 775 -44.99 -4.93 51.69
N THR A 776 -45.90 -4.88 52.68
CA THR A 776 -47.20 -4.22 52.48
C THR A 776 -47.07 -2.70 52.58
N GLU A 777 -47.92 -1.96 51.87
CA GLU A 777 -47.99 -0.50 51.98
C GLU A 777 -48.20 -0.03 53.43
N SER A 778 -49.00 -0.76 54.20
CA SER A 778 -49.24 -0.46 55.63
C SER A 778 -47.96 -0.55 56.46
N VAL A 779 -47.11 -1.56 56.21
CA VAL A 779 -45.81 -1.68 56.88
C VAL A 779 -44.91 -0.50 56.50
N LEU A 780 -44.80 -0.18 55.21
CA LEU A 780 -44.00 0.95 54.73
C LEU A 780 -44.47 2.29 55.33
N LYS A 781 -45.79 2.54 55.37
CA LYS A 781 -46.39 3.76 55.92
C LYS A 781 -46.19 3.90 57.43
N THR A 782 -46.31 2.80 58.20
CA THR A 782 -46.41 2.87 59.67
C THR A 782 -45.11 2.58 60.41
N GLN A 783 -44.09 2.03 59.74
CA GLN A 783 -42.79 1.73 60.33
C GLN A 783 -42.15 3.00 60.91
N LYS A 784 -41.83 2.96 62.22
CA LYS A 784 -41.02 4.00 62.86
C LYS A 784 -39.57 3.84 62.42
N ALA A 785 -39.07 4.82 61.67
CA ALA A 785 -37.70 4.88 61.21
C ALA A 785 -36.87 5.75 62.16
N LYS A 786 -35.67 5.31 62.52
CA LYS A 786 -34.71 6.13 63.24
C LYS A 786 -34.17 7.21 62.29
N LEU A 787 -34.36 8.47 62.65
CA LEU A 787 -33.87 9.62 61.88
C LEU A 787 -32.49 10.08 62.36
N GLY A 788 -32.19 10.00 63.65
CA GLY A 788 -30.94 10.49 64.22
C GLY A 788 -31.16 11.32 65.48
N TRP A 789 -30.38 12.37 65.66
CA TRP A 789 -30.45 13.34 66.76
C TRP A 789 -30.08 14.74 66.21
N PHE A 790 -29.89 15.76 67.06
CA PHE A 790 -29.88 17.14 66.56
C PHE A 790 -28.65 17.52 65.72
N ASP A 791 -27.47 16.96 65.95
CA ASP A 791 -26.28 17.23 65.11
C ASP A 791 -26.06 16.22 63.97
N ARG A 792 -26.97 15.24 63.81
CA ARG A 792 -26.84 14.20 62.78
C ARG A 792 -28.17 13.58 62.38
N ILE A 793 -28.48 13.67 61.09
CA ILE A 793 -29.66 13.06 60.48
C ILE A 793 -29.19 11.97 59.49
N VAL A 794 -29.86 10.82 59.50
CA VAL A 794 -29.61 9.70 58.59
C VAL A 794 -30.93 9.28 57.96
N LEU A 795 -31.06 9.54 56.66
CA LEU A 795 -32.18 9.04 55.86
C LEU A 795 -31.83 7.63 55.40
N ALA A 796 -32.30 6.61 56.12
CA ALA A 796 -32.04 5.21 55.84
C ALA A 796 -33.16 4.55 55.00
N LYS A 797 -32.99 3.27 54.63
CA LYS A 797 -33.94 2.48 53.82
C LYS A 797 -35.45 2.73 54.08
N PRO A 798 -35.96 2.81 55.33
CA PRO A 798 -37.38 3.04 55.57
C PRO A 798 -37.89 4.44 55.19
N LEU A 799 -36.98 5.38 54.92
CA LEU A 799 -37.22 6.78 54.56
C LEU A 799 -36.99 7.05 53.08
N ARG A 800 -36.96 5.99 52.28
CA ARG A 800 -36.65 6.02 50.85
C ARG A 800 -37.74 5.35 50.04
N THR A 801 -38.04 5.93 48.90
CA THR A 801 -38.90 5.35 47.86
C THR A 801 -38.16 5.26 46.53
N PHE A 802 -38.77 4.59 45.56
CA PHE A 802 -38.19 4.34 44.24
C PHE A 802 -39.04 5.00 43.15
N VAL A 803 -38.46 5.99 42.47
CA VAL A 803 -39.20 6.91 41.58
C VAL A 803 -38.71 6.90 40.14
N GLY A 804 -37.73 6.07 39.79
CA GLY A 804 -37.15 6.08 38.43
C GLY A 804 -38.19 5.89 37.33
N ASP A 805 -38.02 6.64 36.24
CA ASP A 805 -39.00 6.69 35.16
C ASP A 805 -39.00 5.39 34.34
N THR A 806 -40.16 4.77 34.24
CA THR A 806 -40.36 3.53 33.47
C THR A 806 -41.19 3.75 32.21
N GLU A 807 -41.55 5.00 31.91
CA GLU A 807 -42.22 5.35 30.68
C GLU A 807 -41.26 5.16 29.49
N ASN A 808 -41.80 4.68 28.37
CA ASN A 808 -41.05 4.53 27.12
C ASN A 808 -39.75 3.68 27.17
N LEU A 809 -39.61 2.76 28.13
CA LEU A 809 -38.42 1.91 28.21
C LEU A 809 -38.23 0.98 26.98
N PRO A 810 -36.96 0.68 26.62
CA PRO A 810 -36.64 -0.41 25.70
C PRO A 810 -37.13 -1.77 26.23
N SER A 811 -37.55 -2.68 25.34
CA SER A 811 -38.27 -3.91 25.72
C SER A 811 -37.50 -4.87 26.63
N ASN A 812 -36.16 -4.78 26.65
CA ASN A 812 -35.28 -5.69 27.37
C ASN A 812 -34.69 -5.08 28.66
N VAL A 813 -35.12 -3.89 29.04
CA VAL A 813 -34.67 -3.20 30.26
C VAL A 813 -35.58 -3.58 31.43
N ASN A 814 -34.98 -3.94 32.57
CA ASN A 814 -35.71 -4.37 33.76
C ASN A 814 -36.37 -3.17 34.46
N THR A 815 -37.70 -3.14 34.52
CA THR A 815 -38.46 -2.02 35.12
C THR A 815 -38.18 -1.83 36.61
N THR A 816 -37.92 -2.90 37.37
CA THR A 816 -37.54 -2.80 38.79
C THR A 816 -36.16 -2.19 38.96
N LEU A 817 -35.20 -2.51 38.07
CA LEU A 817 -33.88 -1.88 38.08
C LEU A 817 -34.00 -0.38 37.83
N VAL A 818 -34.80 0.01 36.83
CA VAL A 818 -35.01 1.44 36.51
C VAL A 818 -35.75 2.16 37.63
N LYS A 819 -36.82 1.59 38.20
CA LYS A 819 -37.48 2.21 39.36
C LYS A 819 -36.50 2.44 40.51
N LYS A 820 -35.63 1.46 40.77
CA LYS A 820 -34.61 1.52 41.79
C LYS A 820 -33.46 2.47 41.47
N SER A 821 -33.29 2.96 40.24
CA SER A 821 -32.13 3.80 39.88
C SER A 821 -32.25 5.23 40.36
N VAL A 822 -33.47 5.69 40.66
CA VAL A 822 -33.74 7.00 41.25
C VAL A 822 -34.44 6.80 42.58
N GLN A 823 -33.88 7.35 43.64
CA GLN A 823 -34.40 7.22 44.99
C GLN A 823 -34.79 8.57 45.54
N HIS A 824 -35.99 8.65 46.11
CA HIS A 824 -36.50 9.85 46.76
C HIS A 824 -36.47 9.64 48.27
N TRP A 825 -35.91 10.61 49.00
CA TRP A 825 -35.58 10.50 50.42
C TRP A 825 -36.30 11.55 51.24
N TYR A 826 -36.84 11.14 52.39
CA TYR A 826 -37.72 11.98 53.19
C TYR A 826 -37.17 12.19 54.61
N GLY A 827 -37.09 13.44 55.05
CA GLY A 827 -36.64 13.83 56.38
C GLY A 827 -37.55 14.89 57.03
N GLU A 828 -37.30 15.19 58.29
CA GLU A 828 -37.83 16.37 58.96
C GLU A 828 -36.82 16.87 59.98
N TYR A 829 -36.94 18.12 60.40
CA TYR A 829 -36.06 18.67 61.40
C TYR A 829 -36.75 19.80 62.18
N TYR A 830 -36.33 20.00 63.41
CA TYR A 830 -36.80 21.08 64.26
C TYR A 830 -35.71 21.51 65.24
N LEU A 831 -35.82 22.73 65.76
CA LEU A 831 -35.07 23.13 66.96
C LEU A 831 -35.99 23.04 68.19
N PRO A 832 -35.52 22.48 69.32
CA PRO A 832 -36.34 22.33 70.54
C PRO A 832 -36.97 23.64 71.01
N ASN A 833 -38.16 23.54 71.60
CA ASN A 833 -38.89 24.69 72.15
C ASN A 833 -38.12 25.43 73.28
N HIS A 834 -37.36 24.69 74.10
CA HIS A 834 -36.43 25.28 75.07
C HIS A 834 -35.01 25.22 74.53
N LEU A 835 -34.66 26.20 73.69
CA LEU A 835 -33.35 26.38 73.09
C LEU A 835 -32.54 27.47 73.82
N TYR A 836 -31.23 27.24 73.97
CA TYR A 836 -30.25 28.20 74.47
C TYR A 836 -29.06 28.24 73.52
N VAL A 837 -28.55 29.43 73.24
CA VAL A 837 -27.53 29.65 72.20
C VAL A 837 -26.27 30.22 72.82
N ALA A 838 -25.19 29.44 72.86
CA ALA A 838 -23.90 29.89 73.36
C ALA A 838 -22.97 30.30 72.21
N PRO A 839 -22.07 31.27 72.40
CA PRO A 839 -20.94 31.45 71.50
C PRO A 839 -20.17 30.13 71.30
N LYS A 840 -19.72 29.86 70.07
CA LYS A 840 -18.97 28.65 69.74
C LYS A 840 -17.81 28.42 70.71
N GLY A 841 -17.71 27.23 71.29
CA GLY A 841 -16.65 26.82 72.20
C GLY A 841 -16.72 27.42 73.61
N PHE A 842 -17.79 28.16 73.95
CA PHE A 842 -17.97 28.66 75.32
C PHE A 842 -18.20 27.51 76.30
N ASP A 843 -17.41 27.46 77.38
CA ASP A 843 -17.51 26.40 78.38
C ASP A 843 -18.65 26.65 79.37
N VAL A 844 -19.87 26.32 78.93
CA VAL A 844 -21.11 26.43 79.71
C VAL A 844 -21.04 25.61 80.99
N LEU A 845 -20.39 24.45 80.98
CA LEU A 845 -20.33 23.55 82.14
C LEU A 845 -19.41 24.11 83.23
N SER A 846 -18.25 24.66 82.86
CA SER A 846 -17.37 25.36 83.82
C SER A 846 -18.02 26.63 84.35
N TYR A 847 -18.75 27.37 83.52
CA TYR A 847 -19.55 28.52 83.98
C TYR A 847 -20.59 28.08 85.02
N SER A 848 -21.36 27.03 84.73
CA SER A 848 -22.40 26.50 85.62
C SER A 848 -21.85 26.14 87.01
N LYS A 849 -20.72 25.44 87.05
CA LYS A 849 -20.05 25.03 88.31
C LYS A 849 -19.59 26.22 89.15
N THR A 850 -19.22 27.32 88.51
CA THR A 850 -18.67 28.52 89.19
C THR A 850 -19.74 29.55 89.56
N ASN A 851 -20.96 29.44 89.01
CA ASN A 851 -22.05 30.42 89.18
C ASN A 851 -23.35 29.81 89.75
N TYR A 852 -23.25 28.75 90.55
CA TYR A 852 -24.38 28.10 91.26
C TYR A 852 -25.47 27.47 90.36
N GLY A 853 -25.11 27.04 89.15
CA GLY A 853 -26.04 26.35 88.22
C GLY A 853 -26.33 27.16 86.95
N LEU A 854 -27.36 26.74 86.22
CA LEU A 854 -27.89 27.44 85.05
C LEU A 854 -29.41 27.62 85.21
N ASP A 855 -29.92 28.80 84.89
CA ASP A 855 -31.35 29.11 84.82
C ASP A 855 -31.81 29.56 83.42
N GLY A 856 -30.87 29.69 82.47
CA GLY A 856 -31.13 30.08 81.09
C GLY A 856 -31.23 31.59 80.87
N LYS A 857 -30.96 32.40 81.90
CA LYS A 857 -30.95 33.87 81.85
C LYS A 857 -29.55 34.46 81.89
N GLU A 858 -28.53 33.62 81.85
CA GLU A 858 -27.13 34.06 81.88
C GLU A 858 -26.81 34.99 80.69
N ASN A 859 -26.02 36.03 80.95
CA ASN A 859 -25.73 37.09 79.97
C ASN A 859 -24.94 36.61 78.73
N PHE A 860 -24.33 35.42 78.79
CA PHE A 860 -23.60 34.87 77.63
C PHE A 860 -24.54 34.20 76.62
N TRP A 861 -25.77 33.85 76.99
CA TRP A 861 -26.74 33.31 76.04
C TRP A 861 -27.15 34.38 75.04
N LEU A 862 -27.06 34.04 73.76
CA LEU A 862 -27.57 34.87 72.68
C LEU A 862 -29.09 34.66 72.61
N ASN A 863 -29.86 35.70 72.95
CA ASN A 863 -31.31 35.58 73.14
C ASN A 863 -32.14 36.55 72.27
N LYS A 864 -31.53 37.25 71.31
CA LYS A 864 -32.20 38.17 70.38
C LYS A 864 -31.63 38.00 68.98
N GLY A 865 -32.43 37.56 68.02
CA GLY A 865 -31.92 37.32 66.65
C GLY A 865 -32.55 36.11 65.99
N TYR A 866 -31.77 35.43 65.17
CA TYR A 866 -32.15 34.21 64.47
C TYR A 866 -31.07 33.13 64.62
N ILE A 867 -31.48 31.87 64.60
CA ILE A 867 -30.61 30.73 64.31
C ILE A 867 -30.87 30.26 62.90
N VAL A 868 -29.83 30.25 62.08
CA VAL A 868 -29.87 29.62 60.77
C VAL A 868 -29.42 28.18 60.91
N VAL A 869 -30.26 27.27 60.45
CA VAL A 869 -29.92 25.86 60.28
C VAL A 869 -29.24 25.73 58.92
N ASN A 870 -28.03 25.17 58.92
CA ASN A 870 -27.24 24.90 57.73
C ASN A 870 -27.04 23.39 57.59
N PHE A 871 -27.24 22.82 56.40
CA PHE A 871 -27.11 21.39 56.15
C PHE A 871 -25.92 21.08 55.24
N ASP A 872 -25.03 20.20 55.72
CA ASP A 872 -24.07 19.45 54.89
C ASP A 872 -24.66 18.09 54.57
N ILE A 873 -24.88 17.79 53.29
CA ILE A 873 -25.62 16.62 52.81
C ILE A 873 -24.66 15.75 51.99
N VAL A 874 -24.52 14.49 52.38
CA VAL A 874 -23.64 13.52 51.71
C VAL A 874 -24.34 12.17 51.54
N THR A 875 -23.91 11.40 50.53
CA THR A 875 -24.36 10.02 50.37
C THR A 875 -23.39 9.05 51.03
N VAL A 876 -23.94 7.99 51.61
CA VAL A 876 -23.18 6.91 52.26
C VAL A 876 -23.62 5.59 51.64
N LYS A 877 -22.66 4.77 51.24
CA LYS A 877 -22.91 3.41 50.74
C LYS A 877 -22.45 2.37 51.75
N GLU A 878 -23.18 1.25 51.81
CA GLU A 878 -22.86 0.10 52.67
C GLU A 878 -22.66 0.42 54.17
N GLY A 879 -23.16 1.56 54.64
CA GLY A 879 -22.99 2.04 56.01
C GLY A 879 -21.61 2.61 56.35
N GLU A 880 -20.78 2.92 55.34
CA GLU A 880 -19.43 3.48 55.54
C GLU A 880 -19.43 5.01 55.74
N PHE A 881 -19.94 5.49 56.88
CA PHE A 881 -20.01 6.93 57.20
C PHE A 881 -18.67 7.68 57.24
N GLN A 882 -17.54 6.97 57.31
CA GLN A 882 -16.20 7.59 57.25
C GLN A 882 -15.72 7.80 55.80
N ASN A 883 -16.42 7.23 54.81
CA ASN A 883 -16.10 7.25 53.40
C ASN A 883 -17.34 7.65 52.57
N SER A 884 -17.94 8.80 52.89
CA SER A 884 -19.05 9.33 52.09
C SER A 884 -18.65 9.49 50.62
N ILE A 885 -19.61 9.26 49.71
CA ILE A 885 -19.35 9.09 48.28
C ILE A 885 -19.54 10.40 47.52
N LEU A 886 -20.75 10.95 47.57
CA LEU A 886 -21.10 12.24 46.95
C LEU A 886 -21.34 13.28 48.02
N SER A 887 -21.09 14.54 47.69
CA SER A 887 -21.47 15.69 48.53
C SER A 887 -22.24 16.71 47.72
N TYR A 888 -23.25 17.30 48.36
CA TYR A 888 -24.06 18.37 47.76
C TYR A 888 -23.22 19.61 47.44
N TYR A 889 -22.19 19.94 48.23
CA TYR A 889 -21.37 21.14 47.96
C TYR A 889 -19.91 21.09 48.42
N ASN A 890 -19.51 20.10 49.22
CA ASN A 890 -18.12 19.94 49.64
C ASN A 890 -17.29 19.10 48.64
N SER A 891 -17.85 18.77 47.47
CA SER A 891 -17.10 18.07 46.42
C SER A 891 -16.08 19.02 45.75
N PRO A 892 -14.89 18.54 45.34
CA PRO A 892 -13.88 19.41 44.74
C PRO A 892 -14.23 20.01 43.37
N ARG A 893 -15.23 19.45 42.67
CA ARG A 893 -15.54 19.79 41.27
C ARG A 893 -16.98 20.26 41.03
N SER A 894 -17.88 20.05 41.98
CA SER A 894 -19.30 20.40 41.84
C SER A 894 -19.91 20.97 43.13
N ASN A 895 -20.88 21.86 42.97
CA ASN A 895 -21.65 22.43 44.06
C ASN A 895 -23.12 22.57 43.63
N MET A 896 -23.97 21.69 44.15
CA MET A 896 -25.37 21.62 43.80
C MET A 896 -26.22 22.75 44.36
N TRP A 897 -25.83 23.39 45.48
CA TRP A 897 -26.49 24.63 45.90
C TRP A 897 -26.38 25.69 44.78
N GLN A 898 -25.20 25.84 44.20
CA GLN A 898 -24.96 26.79 43.11
C GLN A 898 -25.59 26.36 41.78
N THR A 899 -25.50 25.06 41.43
CA THR A 899 -26.12 24.50 40.22
C THR A 899 -27.62 24.77 40.20
N GLU A 900 -28.31 24.52 41.31
CA GLU A 900 -29.76 24.72 41.46
C GLU A 900 -30.15 26.18 41.74
N GLY A 901 -29.19 27.10 41.69
CA GLY A 901 -29.45 28.54 41.65
C GLY A 901 -29.62 29.22 43.01
N TYR A 902 -29.06 28.65 44.08
CA TYR A 902 -29.05 29.25 45.42
C TYR A 902 -28.51 30.68 45.40
N LYS A 903 -29.13 31.56 46.18
CA LYS A 903 -28.72 32.97 46.28
C LYS A 903 -28.05 33.25 47.62
N ASN A 904 -26.81 33.71 47.59
CA ASN A 904 -26.04 34.02 48.81
C ASN A 904 -26.49 35.31 49.51
N THR A 905 -27.54 35.97 49.03
CA THR A 905 -28.18 37.11 49.69
C THR A 905 -29.68 37.02 49.52
N LYS A 906 -30.42 37.25 50.62
CA LYS A 906 -31.88 37.34 50.59
C LYS A 906 -32.35 38.49 51.47
N LYS A 907 -33.40 39.19 51.03
CA LYS A 907 -33.99 40.31 51.77
C LYS A 907 -35.18 39.82 52.59
N ASP A 908 -35.32 40.34 53.79
CA ASP A 908 -36.58 40.20 54.52
C ASP A 908 -37.64 41.21 54.04
N TYR A 909 -38.83 41.11 54.64
CA TYR A 909 -39.95 42.01 54.38
C TYR A 909 -39.70 43.50 54.73
N LYS A 910 -38.67 43.80 55.53
CA LYS A 910 -38.23 45.16 55.88
C LYS A 910 -37.11 45.66 54.97
N GLY A 911 -36.66 44.85 54.01
CA GLY A 911 -35.55 45.16 53.11
C GLY A 911 -34.17 44.95 53.73
N ILE A 912 -34.07 44.35 54.92
CA ILE A 912 -32.80 43.97 55.55
C ILE A 912 -32.18 42.85 54.73
N ILE A 913 -30.92 43.02 54.35
CA ILE A 913 -30.17 42.05 53.55
C ILE A 913 -29.46 41.08 54.49
N PHE A 914 -29.73 39.79 54.32
CA PHE A 914 -29.04 38.71 55.01
C PHE A 914 -27.97 38.11 54.09
N GLN A 915 -26.75 37.96 54.61
CA GLN A 915 -25.65 37.27 53.94
C GLN A 915 -25.73 35.78 54.26
N LEU A 916 -25.84 34.97 53.22
CA LEU A 916 -26.10 33.53 53.28
C LEU A 916 -24.91 32.75 52.78
N GLN A 917 -24.86 31.48 53.15
CA GLN A 917 -23.87 30.53 52.63
C GLN A 917 -24.56 29.25 52.15
N ASP A 918 -23.90 28.53 51.27
CA ASP A 918 -24.35 27.23 50.79
C ASP A 918 -24.71 26.32 51.98
N GLY A 919 -25.87 25.68 51.89
CA GLY A 919 -26.43 24.88 52.98
C GLY A 919 -27.38 25.61 53.93
N ASP A 920 -27.46 26.95 53.96
CA ASP A 920 -28.43 27.64 54.84
C ASP A 920 -29.86 27.34 54.34
N VAL A 921 -30.67 26.65 55.15
CA VAL A 921 -32.01 26.17 54.76
C VAL A 921 -33.16 26.95 55.41
N ILE A 922 -33.05 27.31 56.68
CA ILE A 922 -34.16 27.98 57.40
C ILE A 922 -33.67 28.79 58.59
N PHE A 923 -34.41 29.85 58.91
CA PHE A 923 -34.20 30.73 60.06
C PHE A 923 -35.22 30.39 61.16
N TYR A 924 -34.73 30.22 62.38
CA TYR A 924 -35.53 30.15 63.60
C TYR A 924 -35.44 31.46 64.38
N ASP A 925 -36.58 32.04 64.75
CA ASP A 925 -36.67 33.19 65.63
C ASP A 925 -36.55 32.74 67.09
N ILE A 926 -35.41 33.02 67.71
CA ILE A 926 -35.14 32.63 69.11
C ILE A 926 -35.89 33.48 70.13
N ASP A 927 -36.50 34.59 69.71
CA ASP A 927 -37.37 35.39 70.56
C ASP A 927 -38.77 34.75 70.69
N LYS A 928 -39.11 33.79 69.83
CA LYS A 928 -40.43 33.15 69.74
C LYS A 928 -40.35 31.64 69.99
N LYS A 929 -41.39 31.10 70.63
CA LYS A 929 -41.50 29.68 70.98
C LYS A 929 -42.88 29.15 70.62
N ALA A 930 -42.96 27.95 70.07
CA ALA A 930 -44.24 27.31 69.72
C ALA A 930 -45.19 27.22 70.92
N THR A 931 -44.69 27.04 72.14
CA THR A 931 -45.56 27.03 73.35
C THR A 931 -46.25 28.36 73.64
N GLN A 932 -45.76 29.49 73.12
CA GLN A 932 -46.41 30.80 73.29
C GLN A 932 -47.67 30.93 72.44
N ASP A 933 -47.75 30.19 71.33
CA ASP A 933 -48.89 30.24 70.40
C ASP A 933 -50.10 29.43 70.93
N TYR A 934 -49.88 28.52 71.90
CA TYR A 934 -50.92 27.67 72.50
C TYR A 934 -51.28 28.02 73.96
N THR A 935 -50.72 29.08 74.54
CA THR A 935 -51.17 29.60 75.84
C THR A 935 -52.44 30.45 75.67
N THR A 936 -53.60 29.81 75.59
CA THR A 936 -54.90 30.46 75.81
C THR A 936 -55.16 30.71 77.29
N GLU A 937 -55.65 31.91 77.55
CA GLU A 937 -56.12 32.48 78.81
C GLU A 937 -56.89 31.49 79.69
N GLY A 938 -56.33 31.15 80.86
CA GLY A 938 -57.12 30.67 81.98
C GLY A 938 -57.84 31.84 82.62
N THR A 939 -59.13 32.02 82.33
CA THR A 939 -60.02 32.64 83.31
C THR A 939 -60.19 31.68 84.49
N HIS A 940 -60.06 32.24 85.69
CA HIS A 940 -60.30 31.64 87.00
C HIS A 940 -61.54 30.74 87.09
#